data_AF-C5L331-F1
#
_entry.id   AF-C5L331-F1
#
_cell.length_a   1.000
_cell.length_b   1.000
_cell.length_c   1.000
_cell.angle_alpha   90.00
_cell.angle_beta   90.00
_cell.angle_gamma   90.00
#
_symmetry.space_group_name_H-M   'P 1'
#
loop_
_entity.id
_entity.type
_entity.pdbx_description
1 polymer ?
#
loop_
_entity_poly.entity_id
_entity_poly.type
_entity_poly.pdbx_seq_one_letter_code
_entity_poly.pdbx_strand_id
1 'polypeptide(L)'
;MIEATGFGSEPESIQDDFEKLFDAISRVQFDKIDRKKITKIKAIVGTAEELVDLSTPVNAVGNIEDWLLALEAEMQKSIRRECRNCSHDTGVVMNGMSLKEFADRYIGQVSLLGIQIVWTVDFQEALMKATREKDRQILPATNKKFQQMLADLVSYCLSDLGSKMNRTKYETLVTIHVHQRDLFQEVMKKTREHKVKDENDFEWMKQTRFYWRTETDHAIVSIADCDFTYSYEYLGVKERLVITPLTDRCYLTLSQALGMFYGGAPAGPAGTGKTETTKDMGRSLGIFVIVTNCSDQHRYKDMAKIFKGLCQSGLWGCFDEFNRIELEVLSVVAMQVESITLAKKQNAKTFSFPGEAIPIRLVPSVGYFITMNPGYAGRQELPENLKVLFRSVSMMVPDREIIMRVKLASVGYTQMDLLGKKFNVLYKLCEEQLSKQRHYDFGLRNILSVLRTAGGVKRSEPPDADEEMIFMRTARDMNLSKLVADDVPLFLALLKDLFPKVADPPKKVYKEIEDGIDEVVKAKKLTPFDPWKLKVIQLYETSLVRHGFMLVGPTLCGKTEIMTTLTGCMTDHCQNAHRIVVMNPKAITDSQMYGIKDPVSEEWTPGVFASIWAKYNNRTLKYTTWIVCDGPVDAIWIENLNTVLDDNKILTLANNDRIPMTDNCRIVFEVENLNNASPATVSRAGIIYVSASDLGWDPLVQSWLVKRLDLGAHREQEKSIIAGFIQNWIAEPDLFDWWRRNITCVMSINENIVIVNMLNMISAILAPHVAASEVLTPDAYKRIVTYAVAWAFGGLLETEGRKQFHEKLHSIQSACGDGDALPPLDGDQTVFEYVPNREDPSKAYPWLLWKPEVWKPPKKLNFSSLLIPTLDSCRAEFMINIISNLDRSRAPPNFQSALMVGASGLFTGRETL
;
A
#
# COMPACT_ATOMS: atom_id res chain seq x y z
N MET A 1 -25.83 4.34 -16.91
CA MET A 1 -26.68 5.13 -17.83
C MET A 1 -28.10 4.57 -17.94
N ILE A 2 -28.32 3.30 -18.30
CA ILE A 2 -29.69 2.73 -18.42
C ILE A 2 -30.47 2.80 -17.09
N GLU A 3 -29.83 2.49 -15.96
CA GLU A 3 -30.43 2.67 -14.63
C GLU A 3 -30.74 4.15 -14.36
N ALA A 4 -29.76 5.05 -14.52
CA ALA A 4 -29.95 6.51 -14.36
C ALA A 4 -31.08 7.10 -15.23
N THR A 5 -31.24 6.65 -16.48
CA THR A 5 -32.33 7.11 -17.37
C THR A 5 -33.69 6.54 -16.97
N GLY A 6 -33.75 5.37 -16.33
CA GLY A 6 -34.97 4.79 -15.79
C GLY A 6 -35.53 5.55 -14.57
N PHE A 7 -34.71 6.41 -13.96
CA PHE A 7 -35.03 7.16 -12.74
C PHE A 7 -35.49 8.60 -12.97
N GLY A 8 -35.69 9.04 -14.23
CA GLY A 8 -36.11 10.42 -14.53
C GLY A 8 -37.39 10.91 -13.81
N SER A 9 -38.21 9.99 -13.30
CA SER A 9 -39.40 10.28 -12.50
C SER A 9 -39.16 10.48 -10.99
N GLU A 10 -38.06 10.00 -10.41
CA GLU A 10 -37.75 10.10 -8.97
C GLU A 10 -36.31 10.62 -8.73
N PRO A 11 -36.12 11.95 -8.63
CA PRO A 11 -34.81 12.57 -8.46
C PRO A 11 -34.02 12.14 -7.21
N GLU A 12 -34.68 11.60 -6.19
CA GLU A 12 -34.00 11.13 -4.96
C GLU A 12 -33.20 9.84 -5.20
N SER A 13 -33.55 9.03 -6.20
CA SER A 13 -32.87 7.76 -6.50
C SER A 13 -31.47 7.93 -7.10
N ILE A 14 -31.17 9.08 -7.72
CA ILE A 14 -29.84 9.39 -8.29
C ILE A 14 -28.79 9.79 -7.24
N GLN A 15 -29.18 9.93 -5.96
CA GLN A 15 -28.30 10.45 -4.91
C GLN A 15 -26.98 9.68 -4.77
N ASP A 16 -26.99 8.37 -5.04
CA ASP A 16 -25.80 7.52 -4.93
C ASP A 16 -24.91 7.55 -6.19
N ASP A 17 -25.37 8.19 -7.27
CA ASP A 17 -24.63 8.31 -8.54
C ASP A 17 -23.93 9.68 -8.71
N PHE A 18 -24.20 10.69 -7.87
CA PHE A 18 -23.54 12.01 -7.99
C PHE A 18 -22.01 11.94 -7.91
N GLU A 19 -21.46 11.04 -7.10
CA GLU A 19 -20.00 10.81 -6.99
C GLU A 19 -19.37 10.30 -8.30
N LYS A 20 -20.17 9.73 -9.22
CA LYS A 20 -19.72 9.30 -10.55
C LYS A 20 -19.83 10.41 -11.59
N LEU A 21 -20.70 11.40 -11.36
CA LEU A 21 -21.02 12.47 -12.31
C LEU A 21 -20.20 13.74 -12.07
N PHE A 22 -19.93 14.08 -10.80
CA PHE A 22 -19.20 15.28 -10.39
C PHE A 22 -17.99 14.93 -9.53
N ASP A 23 -17.02 15.84 -9.43
CA ASP A 23 -15.75 15.58 -8.73
C ASP A 23 -15.87 15.61 -7.20
N ALA A 24 -16.74 16.46 -6.65
CA ALA A 24 -16.86 16.66 -5.20
C ALA A 24 -18.30 16.67 -4.67
N ILE A 25 -19.31 16.59 -5.54
CA ILE A 25 -20.70 16.48 -5.10
C ILE A 25 -20.95 15.02 -4.73
N SER A 26 -21.10 14.76 -3.43
CA SER A 26 -21.52 13.46 -2.93
C SER A 26 -23.03 13.31 -3.01
N ARG A 27 -23.77 14.36 -2.60
CA ARG A 27 -25.24 14.38 -2.55
C ARG A 27 -25.76 15.79 -2.76
N VAL A 28 -27.06 15.89 -3.02
CA VAL A 28 -27.78 17.18 -3.08
C VAL A 28 -28.86 17.26 -2.01
N GLN A 29 -29.19 18.47 -1.57
CA GLN A 29 -30.28 18.70 -0.63
C GLN A 29 -31.50 19.22 -1.37
N PHE A 30 -32.58 18.45 -1.31
CA PHE A 30 -33.89 18.87 -1.81
C PHE A 30 -34.60 19.79 -0.81
N ASP A 31 -35.46 20.67 -1.32
CA ASP A 31 -36.34 21.50 -0.50
C ASP A 31 -37.29 20.63 0.33
N LYS A 32 -37.60 21.07 1.56
CA LYS A 32 -38.43 20.30 2.49
C LYS A 32 -39.89 20.22 2.06
N ILE A 33 -40.38 21.22 1.31
CA ILE A 33 -41.76 21.34 0.84
C ILE A 33 -41.86 20.80 -0.57
N ASP A 34 -40.97 21.24 -1.46
CA ASP A 34 -40.93 20.83 -2.86
C ASP A 34 -39.73 19.91 -3.11
N ARG A 35 -39.91 18.60 -2.90
CA ARG A 35 -38.86 17.59 -3.06
C ARG A 35 -38.30 17.45 -4.49
N LYS A 36 -38.80 18.23 -5.45
CA LYS A 36 -38.25 18.32 -6.81
C LYS A 36 -37.26 19.48 -6.96
N LYS A 37 -37.08 20.33 -5.95
CA LYS A 37 -36.14 21.45 -5.98
C LYS A 37 -34.87 21.14 -5.24
N ILE A 38 -33.74 21.21 -5.92
CA ILE A 38 -32.42 21.15 -5.32
C ILE A 38 -32.06 22.55 -4.81
N THR A 39 -31.69 22.65 -3.54
CA THR A 39 -31.37 23.93 -2.87
C THR A 39 -29.90 24.04 -2.50
N LYS A 40 -29.24 22.91 -2.20
CA LYS A 40 -27.82 22.86 -1.81
C LYS A 40 -27.12 21.68 -2.44
N ILE A 41 -25.83 21.81 -2.65
CA ILE A 41 -24.93 20.68 -2.96
C ILE A 41 -24.12 20.33 -1.71
N LYS A 42 -23.79 19.05 -1.55
CA LYS A 42 -23.09 18.50 -0.39
C LYS A 42 -21.86 17.70 -0.82
N ALA A 43 -20.71 18.00 -0.22
CA ALA A 43 -19.57 17.09 -0.20
C ALA A 43 -19.54 16.37 1.15
N ILE A 44 -19.40 15.04 1.15
CA ILE A 44 -19.38 14.23 2.37
C ILE A 44 -18.03 13.51 2.48
N VAL A 45 -17.33 13.72 3.61
CA VAL A 45 -16.09 13.02 3.94
C VAL A 45 -16.23 12.40 5.33
N GLY A 46 -16.45 11.09 5.38
CA GLY A 46 -16.76 10.38 6.63
C GLY A 46 -18.09 10.86 7.21
N THR A 47 -18.06 11.44 8.41
CA THR A 47 -19.24 12.03 9.08
C THR A 47 -19.39 13.54 8.84
N ALA A 48 -18.41 14.18 8.20
CA ALA A 48 -18.42 15.61 7.98
C ALA A 48 -19.05 15.95 6.61
N GLU A 49 -19.84 17.02 6.58
CA GLU A 49 -20.43 17.57 5.36
C GLU A 49 -19.98 19.02 5.12
N GLU A 50 -19.57 19.34 3.89
CA GLU A 50 -19.41 20.71 3.41
C GLU A 50 -20.63 21.04 2.54
N LEU A 51 -21.31 22.14 2.85
CA LEU A 51 -22.54 22.55 2.19
C LEU A 51 -22.30 23.81 1.36
N VAL A 52 -22.82 23.83 0.14
CA VAL A 52 -22.85 25.04 -0.71
C VAL A 52 -24.29 25.34 -1.08
N ASP A 53 -24.74 26.54 -0.70
CA ASP A 53 -26.06 27.06 -1.03
C ASP A 53 -26.12 27.48 -2.50
N LEU A 54 -27.07 26.94 -3.26
CA LEU A 54 -27.27 27.36 -4.65
C LEU A 54 -27.80 28.79 -4.72
N SER A 55 -27.37 29.53 -5.74
CA SER A 55 -27.84 30.89 -6.02
C SER A 55 -29.28 30.91 -6.43
N THR A 56 -29.70 29.92 -7.19
CA THR A 56 -31.09 29.70 -7.55
C THR A 56 -31.40 28.21 -7.41
N PRO A 57 -32.49 27.82 -6.73
CA PRO A 57 -32.86 26.41 -6.64
C PRO A 57 -33.10 25.81 -8.03
N VAL A 58 -32.62 24.59 -8.25
CA VAL A 58 -32.73 23.87 -9.54
C VAL A 58 -33.90 22.91 -9.48
N ASN A 59 -34.80 22.97 -10.46
CA ASN A 59 -35.93 22.04 -10.56
C ASN A 59 -35.47 20.74 -11.24
N ALA A 60 -35.44 19.63 -10.49
CA ALA A 60 -35.18 18.29 -11.01
C ALA A 60 -36.45 17.67 -11.59
N VAL A 61 -36.93 18.21 -12.72
CA VAL A 61 -38.15 17.76 -13.41
C VAL A 61 -37.86 17.58 -14.90
N GLY A 62 -38.36 16.50 -15.49
CA GLY A 62 -38.20 16.20 -16.91
C GLY A 62 -36.99 15.31 -17.18
N ASN A 63 -36.30 15.53 -18.30
CA ASN A 63 -35.15 14.71 -18.67
C ASN A 63 -34.00 14.95 -17.71
N ILE A 64 -33.31 13.86 -17.37
CA ILE A 64 -32.20 13.87 -16.41
C ILE A 64 -31.05 14.76 -16.84
N GLU A 65 -30.75 14.76 -18.14
CA GLU A 65 -29.69 15.55 -18.75
C GLU A 65 -29.93 17.06 -18.61
N ASP A 66 -31.18 17.50 -18.82
CA ASP A 66 -31.54 18.91 -18.82
C ASP A 66 -31.34 19.54 -17.43
N TRP A 67 -31.80 18.86 -16.37
CA TRP A 67 -31.65 19.39 -15.02
C TRP A 67 -30.25 19.18 -14.45
N LEU A 68 -29.49 18.15 -14.88
CA LEU A 68 -28.08 17.99 -14.52
C LEU A 68 -27.21 19.12 -15.12
N LEU A 69 -27.44 19.49 -16.38
CA LEU A 69 -26.79 20.64 -17.00
C LEU A 69 -27.17 21.96 -16.31
N ALA A 70 -28.44 22.11 -15.89
CA ALA A 70 -28.87 23.26 -15.10
C ALA A 70 -28.19 23.29 -13.72
N LEU A 71 -28.00 22.12 -13.09
CA LEU A 71 -27.29 21.99 -11.82
C LEU A 71 -25.80 22.35 -11.95
N GLU A 72 -25.12 21.90 -13.01
CA GLU A 72 -23.74 22.26 -13.32
C GLU A 72 -23.57 23.78 -13.46
N ALA A 73 -24.45 24.43 -14.23
CA ALA A 73 -24.41 25.88 -14.43
C ALA A 73 -24.68 26.66 -13.13
N GLU A 74 -25.66 26.25 -12.32
CA GLU A 74 -25.96 26.89 -11.03
C GLU A 74 -24.89 26.60 -9.97
N MET A 75 -24.23 25.44 -10.01
CA MET A 75 -23.05 25.16 -9.19
C MET A 75 -21.94 26.19 -9.48
N GLN A 76 -21.52 26.33 -10.74
CA GLN A 76 -20.47 27.28 -11.14
C GLN A 76 -20.80 28.73 -10.74
N LYS A 77 -22.06 29.14 -10.95
CA LYS A 77 -22.57 30.46 -10.56
C LYS A 77 -22.52 30.68 -9.05
N SER A 78 -22.85 29.66 -8.27
CA SER A 78 -22.83 29.73 -6.80
C SER A 78 -21.42 29.79 -6.24
N ILE A 79 -20.49 29.00 -6.78
CA ILE A 79 -19.07 29.09 -6.41
C ILE A 79 -18.51 30.47 -6.77
N ARG A 80 -18.86 31.03 -7.93
CA ARG A 80 -18.48 32.41 -8.31
C ARG A 80 -19.01 33.44 -7.31
N ARG A 81 -20.25 33.31 -6.84
CA ARG A 81 -20.84 34.18 -5.80
C ARG A 81 -20.04 34.10 -4.49
N GLU A 82 -19.70 32.89 -4.05
CA GLU A 82 -18.90 32.70 -2.83
C GLU A 82 -17.49 33.31 -2.99
N CYS A 83 -16.83 33.11 -4.14
CA CYS A 83 -15.54 33.74 -4.43
C CYS A 83 -15.62 35.27 -4.41
N ARG A 84 -16.70 35.85 -4.95
CA ARG A 84 -16.93 37.30 -4.92
C ARG A 84 -17.07 37.81 -3.50
N ASN A 85 -17.92 37.18 -2.68
CA ASN A 85 -18.11 37.53 -1.28
C ASN A 85 -16.78 37.45 -0.51
N CYS A 86 -16.04 36.36 -0.72
CA CYS A 86 -14.72 36.14 -0.13
C CYS A 86 -13.74 37.26 -0.51
N SER A 87 -13.68 37.64 -1.80
CA SER A 87 -12.80 38.72 -2.26
C SER A 87 -13.13 40.07 -1.61
N HIS A 88 -14.39 40.39 -1.34
CA HIS A 88 -14.75 41.61 -0.61
C HIS A 88 -14.31 41.56 0.86
N ASP A 89 -14.46 40.40 1.50
CA ASP A 89 -14.07 40.19 2.89
C ASP A 89 -12.55 40.16 3.11
N THR A 90 -11.75 39.87 2.08
CA THR A 90 -10.27 39.91 2.20
C THR A 90 -9.75 41.27 2.64
N GLY A 91 -10.40 42.38 2.25
CA GLY A 91 -10.06 43.72 2.73
C GLY A 91 -10.40 43.95 4.20
N VAL A 92 -11.34 43.18 4.77
CA VAL A 92 -11.76 43.23 6.18
C VAL A 92 -10.86 42.37 7.07
N VAL A 93 -10.28 41.28 6.54
CA VAL A 93 -9.22 40.50 7.22
C VAL A 93 -8.02 41.38 7.57
N MET A 94 -7.73 42.39 6.74
CA MET A 94 -6.68 43.37 7.04
C MET A 94 -7.02 44.31 8.23
N ASN A 95 -8.29 44.37 8.66
CA ASN A 95 -8.81 45.36 9.61
C ASN A 95 -9.46 44.76 10.88
N GLY A 96 -9.31 43.46 11.17
CA GLY A 96 -9.65 42.91 12.50
C GLY A 96 -10.20 41.48 12.60
N MET A 97 -10.54 40.82 11.48
CA MET A 97 -10.97 39.41 11.51
C MET A 97 -9.76 38.46 11.63
N SER A 98 -9.85 37.46 12.49
CA SER A 98 -8.79 36.45 12.61
C SER A 98 -8.75 35.53 11.39
N LEU A 99 -7.58 34.97 11.09
CA LEU A 99 -7.41 34.05 9.96
C LEU A 99 -8.26 32.78 10.11
N LYS A 100 -8.47 32.33 11.36
CA LYS A 100 -9.35 31.20 11.68
C LYS A 100 -10.81 31.50 11.35
N GLU A 101 -11.33 32.65 11.78
CA GLU A 101 -12.71 33.06 11.45
C GLU A 101 -12.91 33.19 9.94
N PHE A 102 -11.93 33.75 9.22
CA PHE A 102 -12.00 33.86 7.77
C PHE A 102 -12.03 32.48 7.10
N ALA A 103 -11.12 31.59 7.51
CA ALA A 103 -11.07 30.24 6.99
C ALA A 103 -12.38 29.50 7.29
N ASP A 104 -12.88 29.52 8.53
CA ASP A 104 -14.09 28.79 8.93
C ASP A 104 -15.38 29.31 8.28
N ARG A 105 -15.43 30.60 7.91
CA ARG A 105 -16.60 31.21 7.24
C ARG A 105 -16.82 30.70 5.80
N TYR A 106 -15.75 30.41 5.07
CA TYR A 106 -15.81 30.04 3.66
C TYR A 106 -15.52 28.55 3.45
N ILE A 107 -16.05 27.97 2.37
CA ILE A 107 -15.71 26.60 1.97
C ILE A 107 -14.21 26.46 1.66
N GLY A 108 -13.66 25.25 1.80
CA GLY A 108 -12.21 25.03 1.70
C GLY A 108 -11.58 25.60 0.42
N GLN A 109 -12.19 25.33 -0.73
CA GLN A 109 -11.73 25.84 -2.04
C GLN A 109 -11.67 27.38 -2.09
N VAL A 110 -12.71 28.06 -1.60
CA VAL A 110 -12.84 29.52 -1.64
C VAL A 110 -11.91 30.18 -0.63
N SER A 111 -11.78 29.59 0.58
CA SER A 111 -10.86 30.09 1.61
C SER A 111 -9.41 30.11 1.13
N LEU A 112 -8.98 29.06 0.42
CA LEU A 112 -7.64 29.00 -0.16
C LEU A 112 -7.43 30.09 -1.22
N LEU A 113 -8.39 30.23 -2.15
CA LEU A 113 -8.33 31.26 -3.19
C LEU A 113 -8.25 32.68 -2.59
N GLY A 114 -9.08 32.97 -1.58
CA GLY A 114 -9.09 34.26 -0.90
C GLY A 114 -7.75 34.62 -0.27
N ILE A 115 -7.12 33.68 0.44
CA ILE A 115 -5.82 33.96 1.06
C ILE A 115 -4.70 34.07 0.00
N GLN A 116 -4.76 33.31 -1.10
CA GLN A 116 -3.83 33.47 -2.22
C GLN A 116 -3.95 34.83 -2.92
N ILE A 117 -5.17 35.39 -3.01
CA ILE A 117 -5.41 36.76 -3.50
C ILE A 117 -4.76 37.78 -2.54
N VAL A 118 -4.99 37.66 -1.23
CA VAL A 118 -4.36 38.54 -0.22
C VAL A 118 -2.84 38.52 -0.35
N TRP A 119 -2.25 37.33 -0.42
CA TRP A 119 -0.81 37.18 -0.59
C TRP A 119 -0.31 37.83 -1.88
N THR A 120 -0.99 37.62 -3.02
CA THR A 120 -0.58 38.20 -4.32
C THR A 120 -0.60 39.72 -4.29
N VAL A 121 -1.65 40.31 -3.71
CA VAL A 121 -1.81 41.77 -3.60
C VAL A 121 -0.76 42.37 -2.65
N ASP A 122 -0.62 41.83 -1.44
CA ASP A 122 0.36 42.29 -0.44
C ASP A 122 1.80 42.18 -0.97
N PHE A 123 2.11 41.10 -1.69
CA PHE A 123 3.41 40.89 -2.31
C PHE A 123 3.68 41.96 -3.36
N GLN A 124 2.77 42.13 -4.31
CA GLN A 124 2.93 43.07 -5.41
C GLN A 124 3.00 44.52 -4.91
N GLU A 125 2.20 44.89 -3.92
CA GLU A 125 2.26 46.20 -3.26
C GLU A 125 3.61 46.42 -2.57
N ALA A 126 4.10 45.43 -1.82
CA ALA A 126 5.41 45.52 -1.16
C ALA A 126 6.56 45.66 -2.18
N LEU A 127 6.49 44.94 -3.30
CA LEU A 127 7.49 45.03 -4.37
C LEU A 127 7.45 46.39 -5.07
N MET A 128 6.25 46.89 -5.38
CA MET A 128 6.04 48.21 -6.01
C MET A 128 6.54 49.34 -5.09
N LYS A 129 6.17 49.34 -3.80
CA LYS A 129 6.61 50.34 -2.83
C LYS A 129 8.12 50.31 -2.58
N ALA A 130 8.70 49.11 -2.50
CA ALA A 130 10.13 48.96 -2.30
C ALA A 130 10.97 49.48 -3.46
N THR A 131 10.48 49.32 -4.69
CA THR A 131 11.22 49.64 -5.93
C THR A 131 10.94 51.06 -6.41
N ARG A 132 9.67 51.47 -6.51
CA ARG A 132 9.24 52.79 -7.01
C ARG A 132 9.29 53.87 -5.94
N GLU A 133 8.75 53.59 -4.76
CA GLU A 133 8.68 54.56 -3.64
C GLU A 133 9.95 54.54 -2.76
N LYS A 134 10.85 53.57 -3.01
CA LYS A 134 12.10 53.35 -2.27
C LYS A 134 11.90 53.10 -0.77
N ASP A 135 10.72 52.66 -0.34
CA ASP A 135 10.47 52.23 1.03
C ASP A 135 11.12 50.86 1.29
N ARG A 136 12.30 50.87 1.89
CA ARG A 136 13.03 49.62 2.19
C ARG A 136 12.49 48.86 3.40
N GLN A 137 11.62 49.48 4.22
CA GLN A 137 11.06 48.87 5.43
C GLN A 137 9.79 48.07 5.17
N ILE A 138 9.10 48.32 4.05
CA ILE A 138 7.90 47.57 3.67
C ILE A 138 8.18 46.07 3.50
N LEU A 139 9.31 45.69 2.88
CA LEU A 139 9.66 44.27 2.66
C LEU A 139 9.84 43.50 3.98
N PRO A 140 10.67 43.96 4.96
CA PRO A 140 10.71 43.36 6.29
C PRO A 140 9.35 43.28 6.99
N ALA A 141 8.53 44.34 6.91
CA ALA A 141 7.23 44.39 7.57
C ALA A 141 6.26 43.34 6.99
N THR A 142 6.17 43.25 5.66
CA THR A 142 5.35 42.24 4.97
C THR A 142 5.89 40.82 5.20
N ASN A 143 7.21 40.62 5.24
CA ASN A 143 7.78 39.31 5.62
C ASN A 143 7.34 38.88 7.03
N LYS A 144 7.34 39.81 7.99
CA LYS A 144 6.89 39.53 9.36
C LYS A 144 5.39 39.19 9.38
N LYS A 145 4.56 39.88 8.58
CA LYS A 145 3.13 39.57 8.39
C LYS A 145 2.93 38.13 7.89
N PHE A 146 3.65 37.72 6.85
CA PHE A 146 3.56 36.35 6.31
C PHE A 146 4.11 35.28 7.27
N GLN A 147 5.16 35.59 8.04
CA GLN A 147 5.66 34.69 9.08
C GLN A 147 4.63 34.49 10.20
N GLN A 148 3.96 35.55 10.65
CA GLN A 148 2.90 35.45 11.66
C GLN A 148 1.72 34.63 11.14
N MET A 149 1.27 34.90 9.91
CA MET A 149 0.18 34.16 9.28
C MET A 149 0.48 32.64 9.22
N LEU A 150 1.71 32.27 8.86
CA LEU A 150 2.12 30.86 8.86
C LEU A 150 2.14 30.27 10.28
N ALA A 151 2.68 31.00 11.26
CA ALA A 151 2.72 30.54 12.65
C ALA A 151 1.31 30.28 13.20
N ASP A 152 0.37 31.17 12.89
CA ASP A 152 -1.04 31.03 13.27
C ASP A 152 -1.65 29.78 12.62
N LEU A 153 -1.49 29.58 11.31
CA LEU A 153 -2.00 28.39 10.60
C LEU A 153 -1.43 27.08 11.14
N VAL A 154 -0.12 27.03 11.43
CA VAL A 154 0.53 25.84 12.00
C VAL A 154 -0.02 25.55 13.39
N SER A 155 -0.24 26.59 14.21
CA SER A 155 -0.84 26.44 15.54
C SER A 155 -2.26 25.88 15.47
N TYR A 156 -3.04 26.27 14.46
CA TYR A 156 -4.40 25.76 14.27
C TYR A 156 -4.42 24.29 13.88
N CYS A 157 -3.39 23.78 13.20
CA CYS A 157 -3.29 22.36 12.84
C CYS A 157 -3.14 21.42 14.06
N LEU A 158 -2.62 21.95 15.17
CA LEU A 158 -2.51 21.26 16.45
C LEU A 158 -3.81 21.35 17.27
N SER A 159 -4.66 22.34 17.00
CA SER A 159 -5.95 22.48 17.68
C SER A 159 -6.97 21.42 17.25
N ASP A 160 -8.05 21.27 18.03
CA ASP A 160 -9.19 20.50 17.57
C ASP A 160 -9.95 21.27 16.48
N LEU A 161 -10.05 20.64 15.31
CA LEU A 161 -10.71 21.18 14.11
C LEU A 161 -12.06 20.50 13.85
N GLY A 162 -12.52 19.64 14.76
CA GLY A 162 -13.82 18.96 14.76
C GLY A 162 -13.96 17.84 13.71
N SER A 163 -13.37 17.99 12.52
CA SER A 163 -13.46 17.00 11.44
C SER A 163 -12.14 16.79 10.69
N LYS A 164 -12.01 15.60 10.08
CA LYS A 164 -10.89 15.29 9.17
C LYS A 164 -10.89 16.20 7.95
N MET A 165 -12.07 16.57 7.45
CA MET A 165 -12.23 17.49 6.32
C MET A 165 -11.68 18.88 6.66
N ASN A 166 -12.06 19.46 7.80
CA ASN A 166 -11.48 20.74 8.26
C ASN A 166 -9.97 20.62 8.46
N ARG A 167 -9.49 19.50 8.98
CA ARG A 167 -8.05 19.25 9.09
C ARG A 167 -7.36 19.32 7.72
N THR A 168 -7.88 18.62 6.71
CA THR A 168 -7.35 18.68 5.34
C THR A 168 -7.37 20.10 4.77
N LYS A 169 -8.39 20.91 5.10
CA LYS A 169 -8.46 22.33 4.73
C LYS A 169 -7.29 23.12 5.33
N TYR A 170 -7.06 23.05 6.63
CA TYR A 170 -5.95 23.78 7.27
C TYR A 170 -4.56 23.25 6.85
N GLU A 171 -4.38 21.94 6.73
CA GLU A 171 -3.14 21.34 6.21
C GLU A 171 -2.81 21.85 4.80
N THR A 172 -3.85 22.03 3.97
CA THR A 172 -3.75 22.60 2.63
C THR A 172 -3.34 24.07 2.65
N LEU A 173 -3.96 24.87 3.52
CA LEU A 173 -3.61 26.29 3.69
C LEU A 173 -2.13 26.43 4.08
N VAL A 174 -1.66 25.66 5.08
CA VAL A 174 -0.25 25.65 5.50
C VAL A 174 0.67 25.26 4.35
N THR A 175 0.34 24.19 3.62
CA THR A 175 1.17 23.68 2.51
C THR A 175 1.48 24.77 1.47
N ILE A 176 0.46 25.51 1.06
CA ILE A 176 0.62 26.62 0.09
C ILE A 176 1.35 27.81 0.72
N HIS A 177 1.06 28.14 1.98
CA HIS A 177 1.64 29.30 2.67
C HIS A 177 3.13 29.17 2.95
N VAL A 178 3.63 27.95 3.23
CA VAL A 178 5.08 27.72 3.39
C VAL A 178 5.81 28.08 2.10
N HIS A 179 5.30 27.64 0.94
CA HIS A 179 5.87 27.98 -0.35
C HIS A 179 5.80 29.50 -0.63
N GLN A 180 4.66 30.12 -0.38
CA GLN A 180 4.45 31.57 -0.55
C GLN A 180 5.40 32.42 0.32
N ARG A 181 5.63 32.01 1.57
CA ARG A 181 6.60 32.65 2.47
C ARG A 181 8.02 32.52 1.92
N ASP A 182 8.41 31.32 1.49
CA ASP A 182 9.76 31.05 0.99
C ASP A 182 10.04 31.86 -0.29
N LEU A 183 9.07 31.93 -1.21
CA LEU A 183 9.14 32.78 -2.40
C LEU A 183 9.33 34.25 -2.03
N PHE A 184 8.58 34.77 -1.05
CA PHE A 184 8.73 36.16 -0.62
C PHE A 184 10.14 36.42 -0.06
N GLN A 185 10.69 35.51 0.74
CA GLN A 185 12.04 35.65 1.27
C GLN A 185 13.11 35.60 0.17
N GLU A 186 12.96 34.71 -0.81
CA GLU A 186 13.85 34.61 -1.96
C GLU A 186 13.82 35.90 -2.81
N VAL A 187 12.63 36.38 -3.17
CA VAL A 187 12.48 37.61 -3.95
C VAL A 187 12.95 38.82 -3.15
N MET A 188 12.61 38.93 -1.87
CA MET A 188 13.12 40.01 -1.00
C MET A 188 14.65 40.05 -1.00
N LYS A 189 15.32 38.89 -0.92
CA LYS A 189 16.78 38.81 -1.01
C LYS A 189 17.27 39.30 -2.38
N LYS A 190 16.66 38.84 -3.47
CA LYS A 190 17.04 39.26 -4.83
C LYS A 190 16.77 40.76 -5.08
N THR A 191 15.71 41.33 -4.53
CA THR A 191 15.42 42.77 -4.60
C THR A 191 16.48 43.58 -3.85
N ARG A 192 16.91 43.12 -2.67
CA ARG A 192 18.02 43.73 -1.92
C ARG A 192 19.35 43.65 -2.67
N GLU A 193 19.57 42.59 -3.43
CA GLU A 193 20.72 42.41 -4.33
C GLU A 193 20.56 43.14 -5.68
N HIS A 194 19.52 43.95 -5.87
CA HIS A 194 19.20 44.66 -7.12
C HIS A 194 18.99 43.76 -8.36
N LYS A 195 18.65 42.48 -8.13
CA LYS A 195 18.36 41.49 -9.19
C LYS A 195 16.90 41.46 -9.62
N VAL A 196 16.00 42.01 -8.81
CA VAL A 196 14.57 42.17 -9.13
C VAL A 196 14.26 43.66 -9.15
N LYS A 197 13.76 44.16 -10.28
CA LYS A 197 13.59 45.61 -10.51
C LYS A 197 12.20 46.13 -10.22
N ASP A 198 11.15 45.42 -10.62
CA ASP A 198 9.76 45.85 -10.49
C ASP A 198 8.78 44.65 -10.56
N GLU A 199 7.48 44.92 -10.54
CA GLU A 199 6.44 43.90 -10.67
C GLU A 199 6.36 43.20 -12.04
N ASN A 200 7.12 43.63 -13.03
CA ASN A 200 7.23 43.00 -14.35
C ASN A 200 8.50 42.16 -14.48
N ASP A 201 9.25 41.99 -13.39
CA ASP A 201 10.44 41.14 -13.40
C ASP A 201 10.03 39.66 -13.51
N PHE A 202 10.74 38.91 -14.36
CA PHE A 202 10.46 37.50 -14.61
C PHE A 202 10.47 36.66 -13.33
N GLU A 203 11.29 36.99 -12.33
CA GLU A 203 11.34 36.26 -11.06
C GLU A 203 10.02 36.29 -10.29
N TRP A 204 9.25 37.37 -10.41
CA TRP A 204 7.88 37.46 -9.90
C TRP A 204 6.87 36.94 -10.91
N MET A 205 7.02 37.28 -12.19
CA MET A 205 6.03 36.91 -13.21
C MET A 205 5.89 35.40 -13.41
N LYS A 206 6.97 34.63 -13.23
CA LYS A 206 6.95 33.17 -13.36
C LYS A 206 6.09 32.47 -12.31
N GLN A 207 5.73 33.15 -11.21
CA GLN A 207 4.92 32.58 -10.13
C GLN A 207 3.44 32.53 -10.52
N THR A 208 2.68 31.64 -9.88
CA THR A 208 1.22 31.59 -10.03
C THR A 208 0.58 32.69 -9.18
N ARG A 209 -0.08 33.65 -9.83
CA ARG A 209 -0.63 34.85 -9.20
C ARG A 209 -2.15 34.86 -9.32
N PHE A 210 -2.83 35.22 -8.24
CA PHE A 210 -4.28 35.18 -8.16
C PHE A 210 -4.84 36.59 -7.99
N TYR A 211 -5.76 36.96 -8.86
CA TYR A 211 -6.38 38.28 -8.88
C TYR A 211 -7.90 38.17 -8.90
N TRP A 212 -8.56 39.05 -8.17
CA TRP A 212 -9.99 39.32 -8.40
C TRP A 212 -10.11 40.59 -9.25
N ARG A 213 -10.64 40.46 -10.47
CA ARG A 213 -10.89 41.60 -11.36
C ARG A 213 -12.31 42.10 -11.14
N THR A 214 -12.43 43.22 -10.43
CA THR A 214 -13.73 43.85 -10.13
C THR A 214 -14.50 44.28 -11.37
N GLU A 215 -13.81 44.66 -12.45
CA GLU A 215 -14.42 45.08 -13.72
C GLU A 215 -15.18 43.96 -14.42
N THR A 216 -14.61 42.75 -14.42
CA THR A 216 -15.20 41.57 -15.08
C THR A 216 -15.93 40.66 -14.09
N ASP A 217 -15.88 40.96 -12.80
CA ASP A 217 -16.39 40.14 -11.69
C ASP A 217 -15.89 38.69 -11.75
N HIS A 218 -14.60 38.52 -12.09
CA HIS A 218 -13.96 37.22 -12.32
C HIS A 218 -12.63 37.10 -11.59
N ALA A 219 -12.33 35.89 -11.14
CA ALA A 219 -11.01 35.51 -10.64
C ALA A 219 -10.12 35.16 -11.85
N ILE A 220 -8.96 35.80 -11.92
CA ILE A 220 -7.95 35.58 -12.95
C ILE A 220 -6.72 34.97 -12.29
N VAL A 221 -6.25 33.87 -12.87
CA VAL A 221 -5.01 33.20 -12.48
C VAL A 221 -3.98 33.48 -13.56
N SER A 222 -2.93 34.21 -13.21
CA SER A 222 -1.88 34.62 -14.13
C SER A 222 -0.60 33.82 -13.86
N ILE A 223 -0.08 33.14 -14.88
CA ILE A 223 1.19 32.40 -14.83
C ILE A 223 2.05 32.89 -15.98
N ALA A 224 3.16 33.56 -15.67
CA ALA A 224 3.97 34.30 -16.65
C ALA A 224 3.11 35.29 -17.45
N ASP A 225 2.99 35.09 -18.75
CA ASP A 225 2.25 35.88 -19.73
C ASP A 225 0.86 35.31 -20.06
N CYS A 226 0.48 34.19 -19.45
CA CYS A 226 -0.79 33.52 -19.68
C CYS A 226 -1.80 33.84 -18.58
N ASP A 227 -2.94 34.42 -18.96
CA ASP A 227 -4.07 34.68 -18.08
C ASP A 227 -5.18 33.63 -18.27
N PHE A 228 -5.58 33.00 -17.18
CA PHE A 228 -6.67 32.02 -17.16
C PHE A 228 -7.83 32.53 -16.31
N THR A 229 -9.04 32.47 -16.86
CA THR A 229 -10.25 32.68 -16.06
C THR A 229 -10.52 31.43 -15.21
N TYR A 230 -10.72 31.62 -13.91
CA TYR A 230 -11.09 30.54 -13.02
C TYR A 230 -12.42 29.90 -13.48
N SER A 231 -12.51 28.57 -13.53
CA SER A 231 -13.68 27.89 -14.12
C SER A 231 -14.82 27.58 -13.13
N TYR A 232 -14.59 27.78 -11.83
CA TYR A 232 -15.61 27.68 -10.77
C TYR A 232 -16.27 26.29 -10.62
N GLU A 233 -15.63 25.22 -11.07
CA GLU A 233 -16.04 23.86 -10.70
C GLU A 233 -15.96 23.70 -9.17
N TYR A 234 -16.94 23.02 -8.57
CA TYR A 234 -16.86 22.69 -7.14
C TYR A 234 -15.97 21.46 -6.96
N LEU A 235 -14.80 21.68 -6.34
CA LEU A 235 -13.76 20.66 -6.17
C LEU A 235 -13.65 20.15 -4.72
N GLY A 236 -14.44 20.72 -3.80
CA GLY A 236 -14.45 20.37 -2.39
C GLY A 236 -13.11 20.59 -1.67
N VAL A 237 -12.97 20.00 -0.49
CA VAL A 237 -11.73 20.07 0.31
C VAL A 237 -10.78 18.94 -0.10
N LYS A 238 -9.73 19.28 -0.85
CA LYS A 238 -8.71 18.33 -1.33
C LYS A 238 -7.31 18.76 -0.91
N GLU A 239 -6.48 17.78 -0.57
CA GLU A 239 -5.04 18.01 -0.31
C GLU A 239 -4.36 18.60 -1.55
N ARG A 240 -3.52 19.61 -1.33
CA ARG A 240 -2.69 20.24 -2.37
C ARG A 240 -1.29 19.63 -2.40
N LEU A 241 -0.70 19.57 -3.59
CA LEU A 241 0.66 19.09 -3.78
C LEU A 241 1.67 20.08 -3.18
N VAL A 242 2.76 19.58 -2.59
CA VAL A 242 3.87 20.45 -2.18
C VAL A 242 4.56 21.00 -3.42
N ILE A 243 4.62 22.34 -3.50
CA ILE A 243 5.24 23.03 -4.63
C ILE A 243 6.77 23.05 -4.45
N THR A 244 7.46 22.55 -5.47
CA THR A 244 8.92 22.50 -5.59
C THR A 244 9.38 23.21 -6.87
N PRO A 245 10.68 23.55 -7.00
CA PRO A 245 11.20 24.13 -8.25
C PRO A 245 10.99 23.26 -9.50
N LEU A 246 10.75 21.95 -9.33
CA LEU A 246 10.40 21.05 -10.44
C LEU A 246 8.93 21.21 -10.86
N THR A 247 8.01 21.29 -9.91
CA THR A 247 6.58 21.48 -10.19
C THR A 247 6.29 22.88 -10.71
N ASP A 248 7.00 23.91 -10.23
CA ASP A 248 6.90 25.28 -10.77
C ASP A 248 7.28 25.36 -12.24
N ARG A 249 8.37 24.70 -12.62
CA ARG A 249 8.78 24.58 -14.03
C ARG A 249 7.74 23.85 -14.87
N CYS A 250 7.09 22.84 -14.28
CA CYS A 250 6.00 22.13 -14.94
C CYS A 250 4.79 23.06 -15.13
N TYR A 251 4.36 23.82 -14.11
CA TYR A 251 3.28 24.80 -14.22
C TYR A 251 3.56 25.82 -15.31
N LEU A 252 4.75 26.42 -15.32
CA LEU A 252 5.15 27.40 -16.32
C LEU A 252 5.06 26.82 -17.74
N THR A 253 5.59 25.62 -17.96
CA THR A 253 5.61 25.01 -19.30
C THR A 253 4.22 24.57 -19.75
N LEU A 254 3.41 24.01 -18.84
CA LEU A 254 2.03 23.61 -19.13
C LEU A 254 1.14 24.83 -19.41
N SER A 255 1.30 25.93 -18.67
CA SER A 255 0.59 27.19 -18.92
C SER A 255 0.92 27.73 -20.31
N GLN A 256 2.20 27.77 -20.68
CA GLN A 256 2.61 28.19 -22.02
C GLN A 256 2.08 27.26 -23.11
N ALA A 257 2.06 25.94 -22.87
CA ALA A 257 1.50 24.98 -23.82
C ALA A 257 0.01 25.26 -24.09
N LEU A 258 -0.76 25.48 -23.02
CA LEU A 258 -2.18 25.83 -23.11
C LEU A 258 -2.41 27.18 -23.79
N GLY A 259 -1.58 28.19 -23.49
CA GLY A 259 -1.61 29.50 -24.16
C GLY A 259 -1.32 29.41 -25.67
N MET A 260 -0.55 28.40 -26.09
CA MET A 260 -0.28 28.08 -27.49
C MET A 260 -1.26 27.06 -28.10
N PHE A 261 -2.33 26.69 -27.38
CA PHE A 261 -3.34 25.70 -27.76
C PHE A 261 -2.84 24.26 -27.91
N TYR A 262 -1.65 23.92 -27.40
CA TYR A 262 -1.10 22.56 -27.41
C TYR A 262 -1.47 21.78 -26.15
N GLY A 263 -1.33 20.45 -26.21
CA GLY A 263 -1.38 19.60 -25.03
C GLY A 263 -0.08 19.62 -24.23
N GLY A 264 -0.14 19.14 -22.99
CA GLY A 264 1.05 18.98 -22.13
C GLY A 264 1.51 17.53 -22.02
N ALA A 265 2.82 17.28 -22.04
CA ALA A 265 3.38 15.93 -21.88
C ALA A 265 4.45 15.86 -20.77
N PRO A 266 4.05 15.83 -19.48
CA PRO A 266 4.99 15.51 -18.40
C PRO A 266 5.57 14.10 -18.56
N ALA A 267 6.90 14.00 -18.61
CA ALA A 267 7.62 12.76 -18.84
C ALA A 267 8.74 12.58 -17.80
N GLY A 268 8.88 11.37 -17.26
CA GLY A 268 9.94 11.06 -16.29
C GLY A 268 9.66 9.79 -15.49
N PRO A 269 10.58 9.37 -14.60
CA PRO A 269 10.44 8.15 -13.82
C PRO A 269 9.15 8.07 -12.99
N ALA A 270 8.77 6.85 -12.57
CA ALA A 270 7.62 6.67 -11.67
C ALA A 270 7.86 7.38 -10.33
N GLY A 271 6.79 7.93 -9.73
CA GLY A 271 6.88 8.59 -8.42
C GLY A 271 7.42 10.02 -8.43
N THR A 272 7.59 10.65 -9.60
CA THR A 272 8.05 12.04 -9.72
C THR A 272 6.93 13.09 -9.71
N GLY A 273 5.67 12.68 -9.49
CA GLY A 273 4.53 13.58 -9.32
C GLY A 273 3.89 14.09 -10.62
N LYS A 274 4.04 13.40 -11.75
CA LYS A 274 3.54 13.84 -13.07
C LYS A 274 2.03 14.10 -13.09
N THR A 275 1.25 13.07 -12.75
CA THR A 275 -0.22 13.11 -12.77
C THR A 275 -0.73 14.05 -11.69
N GLU A 276 -0.09 14.05 -10.52
CA GLU A 276 -0.42 14.89 -9.37
C GLU A 276 -0.20 16.37 -9.68
N THR A 277 0.86 16.72 -10.41
CA THR A 277 1.13 18.11 -10.82
C THR A 277 0.05 18.63 -11.78
N THR A 278 -0.37 17.83 -12.78
CA THR A 278 -1.47 18.22 -13.68
C THR A 278 -2.79 18.37 -12.93
N LYS A 279 -3.10 17.46 -12.00
CA LYS A 279 -4.29 17.56 -11.14
C LYS A 279 -4.26 18.82 -10.27
N ASP A 280 -3.13 19.13 -9.64
CA ASP A 280 -2.99 20.30 -8.78
C ASP A 280 -3.12 21.60 -9.58
N MET A 281 -2.59 21.64 -10.81
CA MET A 281 -2.74 22.78 -11.72
C MET A 281 -4.20 23.02 -12.10
N GLY A 282 -4.93 21.95 -12.47
CA GLY A 282 -6.37 22.06 -12.76
C GLY A 282 -7.16 22.58 -11.56
N ARG A 283 -6.83 22.12 -10.34
CA ARG A 283 -7.45 22.64 -9.10
C ARG A 283 -7.15 24.12 -8.87
N SER A 284 -5.94 24.60 -9.15
CA SER A 284 -5.60 26.03 -9.10
C SER A 284 -6.44 26.87 -10.06
N LEU A 285 -6.86 26.30 -11.19
CA LEU A 285 -7.70 26.98 -12.18
C LEU A 285 -9.20 26.75 -11.97
N GLY A 286 -9.58 25.97 -10.97
CA GLY A 286 -10.98 25.63 -10.70
C GLY A 286 -11.59 24.73 -11.76
N ILE A 287 -10.78 23.84 -12.35
CA ILE A 287 -11.16 22.88 -13.40
C ILE A 287 -11.09 21.47 -12.86
N PHE A 288 -12.11 20.66 -13.15
CA PHE A 288 -12.08 19.22 -12.88
C PHE A 288 -11.18 18.48 -13.89
N VAL A 289 -10.20 17.75 -13.37
CA VAL A 289 -9.26 16.93 -14.15
C VAL A 289 -9.66 15.47 -14.08
N ILE A 290 -10.13 14.93 -15.19
CA ILE A 290 -10.47 13.51 -15.35
C ILE A 290 -9.20 12.73 -15.65
N VAL A 291 -8.90 11.72 -14.83
CA VAL A 291 -7.72 10.87 -15.02
C VAL A 291 -8.14 9.48 -15.48
N THR A 292 -7.52 9.06 -16.57
CA THR A 292 -7.74 7.74 -17.20
C THR A 292 -6.41 7.02 -17.24
N ASN A 293 -6.34 5.84 -16.61
CA ASN A 293 -5.17 4.99 -16.67
C ASN A 293 -5.21 4.17 -17.96
N CYS A 294 -4.24 4.38 -18.85
CA CYS A 294 -4.23 3.77 -20.17
C CYS A 294 -3.66 2.34 -20.10
N SER A 295 -4.22 1.46 -20.92
CA SER A 295 -3.79 0.07 -21.10
C SER A 295 -3.74 -0.30 -22.58
N ASP A 296 -3.11 -1.42 -22.88
CA ASP A 296 -3.09 -2.05 -24.21
C ASP A 296 -4.48 -2.44 -24.73
N GLN A 297 -5.45 -2.64 -23.83
CA GLN A 297 -6.85 -2.95 -24.19
C GLN A 297 -7.65 -1.73 -24.70
N HIS A 298 -7.11 -0.51 -24.65
CA HIS A 298 -7.84 0.69 -25.07
C HIS A 298 -7.94 0.79 -26.59
N ARG A 299 -9.17 0.94 -27.10
CA ARG A 299 -9.45 1.10 -28.53
C ARG A 299 -9.62 2.58 -28.89
N TYR A 300 -9.38 2.93 -30.16
CA TYR A 300 -9.52 4.32 -30.63
C TYR A 300 -10.94 4.89 -30.45
N LYS A 301 -11.97 4.04 -30.45
CA LYS A 301 -13.38 4.42 -30.20
C LYS A 301 -13.61 4.86 -28.76
N ASP A 302 -12.92 4.23 -27.82
CA ASP A 302 -13.02 4.54 -26.39
C ASP A 302 -12.37 5.91 -26.13
N MET A 303 -11.19 6.14 -26.72
CA MET A 303 -10.51 7.46 -26.69
C MET A 303 -11.35 8.56 -27.33
N ALA A 304 -11.98 8.29 -28.48
CA ALA A 304 -12.87 9.24 -29.15
C ALA A 304 -14.02 9.68 -28.23
N LYS A 305 -14.66 8.74 -27.52
CA LYS A 305 -15.73 9.07 -26.56
C LYS A 305 -15.24 10.02 -25.47
N ILE A 306 -14.06 9.77 -24.92
CA ILE A 306 -13.46 10.61 -23.88
C ILE A 306 -13.17 12.01 -24.42
N PHE A 307 -12.48 12.13 -25.57
CA PHE A 307 -12.15 13.43 -26.15
C PHE A 307 -13.38 14.26 -26.51
N LYS A 308 -14.44 13.63 -27.03
CA LYS A 308 -15.72 14.31 -27.30
C LYS A 308 -16.32 14.89 -26.02
N GLY A 309 -16.39 14.08 -24.95
CA GLY A 309 -16.87 14.53 -23.65
C GLY A 309 -16.05 15.71 -23.10
N LEU A 310 -14.72 15.62 -23.15
CA LEU A 310 -13.82 16.70 -22.72
C LEU A 310 -14.05 18.00 -23.51
N CYS A 311 -14.22 17.92 -24.83
CA CYS A 311 -14.45 19.09 -25.68
C CYS A 311 -15.79 19.77 -25.40
N GLN A 312 -16.85 18.99 -25.15
CA GLN A 312 -18.19 19.50 -24.91
C GLN A 312 -18.35 20.09 -23.51
N SER A 313 -17.67 19.52 -22.50
CA SER A 313 -17.70 19.99 -21.12
C SER A 313 -16.63 21.04 -20.80
N GLY A 314 -15.54 21.14 -21.57
CA GLY A 314 -14.44 22.06 -21.28
C GLY A 314 -13.55 21.65 -20.12
N LEU A 315 -13.57 20.36 -19.75
CA LEU A 315 -12.79 19.77 -18.68
C LEU A 315 -11.38 19.39 -19.15
N TRP A 316 -10.52 18.99 -18.21
CA TRP A 316 -9.17 18.53 -18.52
C TRP A 316 -9.07 17.01 -18.47
N GLY A 317 -8.47 16.42 -19.49
CA GLY A 317 -8.13 15.00 -19.51
C GLY A 317 -6.66 14.77 -19.24
N CYS A 318 -6.33 13.97 -18.22
CA CYS A 318 -4.97 13.49 -17.98
C CYS A 318 -4.92 11.98 -18.22
N PHE A 319 -4.22 11.59 -19.29
CA PHE A 319 -4.06 10.21 -19.71
C PHE A 319 -2.78 9.64 -19.10
N ASP A 320 -2.95 8.84 -18.05
CA ASP A 320 -1.85 8.25 -17.30
C ASP A 320 -1.31 7.02 -18.03
N GLU A 321 0.02 6.87 -18.04
CA GLU A 321 0.72 5.78 -18.74
C GLU A 321 0.33 5.64 -20.22
N PHE A 322 0.14 6.77 -20.90
CA PHE A 322 -0.36 6.84 -22.28
C PHE A 322 0.46 6.03 -23.29
N ASN A 323 1.73 5.76 -22.97
CA ASN A 323 2.63 4.93 -23.77
C ASN A 323 2.41 3.40 -23.63
N ARG A 324 1.37 2.94 -22.91
CA ARG A 324 0.88 1.55 -22.93
C ARG A 324 -0.09 1.24 -24.07
N ILE A 325 -0.63 2.25 -24.73
CA ILE A 325 -1.57 2.08 -25.85
C ILE A 325 -0.81 1.58 -27.08
N GLU A 326 -1.42 0.68 -27.85
CA GLU A 326 -0.85 0.18 -29.11
C GLU A 326 -0.62 1.30 -30.14
N LEU A 327 0.48 1.19 -30.89
CA LEU A 327 0.92 2.18 -31.89
C LEU A 327 -0.15 2.48 -32.96
N GLU A 328 -0.90 1.47 -33.38
CA GLU A 328 -1.98 1.62 -34.38
C GLU A 328 -3.10 2.53 -33.86
N VAL A 329 -3.47 2.37 -32.58
CA VAL A 329 -4.47 3.21 -31.92
C VAL A 329 -3.95 4.63 -31.72
N LEU A 330 -2.70 4.80 -31.29
CA LEU A 330 -2.06 6.11 -31.11
C LEU A 330 -2.04 6.94 -32.39
N SER A 331 -1.87 6.29 -33.54
CA SER A 331 -1.86 6.95 -34.85
C SER A 331 -3.21 7.58 -35.19
N VAL A 332 -4.32 6.93 -34.85
CA VAL A 332 -5.69 7.48 -35.01
C VAL A 332 -5.95 8.59 -33.99
N VAL A 333 -5.48 8.42 -32.75
CA VAL A 333 -5.61 9.43 -31.69
C VAL A 333 -4.91 10.74 -32.07
N ALA A 334 -3.76 10.68 -32.75
CA ALA A 334 -3.11 11.88 -33.28
C ALA A 334 -4.04 12.72 -34.18
N MET A 335 -4.79 12.09 -35.09
CA MET A 335 -5.75 12.79 -35.94
C MET A 335 -6.89 13.44 -35.13
N GLN A 336 -7.35 12.77 -34.07
CA GLN A 336 -8.39 13.30 -33.18
C GLN A 336 -7.90 14.55 -32.42
N VAL A 337 -6.71 14.49 -31.83
CA VAL A 337 -6.10 15.60 -31.09
C VAL A 337 -5.73 16.76 -32.02
N GLU A 338 -5.26 16.46 -33.23
CA GLU A 338 -4.97 17.47 -34.25
C GLU A 338 -6.23 18.26 -34.65
N SER A 339 -7.34 17.57 -34.90
CA SER A 339 -8.63 18.19 -35.22
C SER A 339 -9.08 19.16 -34.12
N ILE A 340 -8.98 18.75 -32.85
CA ILE A 340 -9.29 19.60 -31.70
C ILE A 340 -8.36 20.82 -31.64
N THR A 341 -7.05 20.59 -31.81
CA THR A 341 -6.03 21.65 -31.74
C THR A 341 -6.27 22.71 -32.83
N LEU A 342 -6.61 22.28 -34.05
CA LEU A 342 -6.93 23.18 -35.15
C LEU A 342 -8.21 23.99 -34.87
N ALA A 343 -9.26 23.33 -34.36
CA ALA A 343 -10.50 24.00 -33.98
C ALA A 343 -10.29 25.06 -32.88
N LYS A 344 -9.44 24.77 -31.88
CA LYS A 344 -9.03 25.74 -30.84
C LYS A 344 -8.29 26.93 -31.43
N LYS A 345 -7.32 26.70 -32.33
CA LYS A 345 -6.56 27.77 -33.01
C LYS A 345 -7.45 28.68 -33.86
N GLN A 346 -8.52 28.14 -34.43
CA GLN A 346 -9.53 28.90 -35.19
C GLN A 346 -10.58 29.58 -34.30
N ASN A 347 -10.53 29.36 -32.98
CA ASN A 347 -11.54 29.81 -32.02
C ASN A 347 -12.97 29.38 -32.41
N ALA A 348 -13.11 28.16 -32.93
CA ALA A 348 -14.39 27.63 -33.41
C ALA A 348 -15.30 27.22 -32.23
N LYS A 349 -16.59 27.54 -32.32
CA LYS A 349 -17.60 27.11 -31.32
C LYS A 349 -18.05 25.66 -31.51
N THR A 350 -18.01 25.19 -32.76
CA THR A 350 -18.32 23.81 -33.14
C THR A 350 -17.32 23.35 -34.20
N PHE A 351 -17.02 22.05 -34.24
CA PHE A 351 -16.12 21.47 -35.24
C PHE A 351 -16.50 20.02 -35.56
N SER A 352 -16.03 19.52 -36.71
CA SER A 352 -16.24 18.13 -37.12
C SER A 352 -15.18 17.25 -36.46
N PHE A 353 -15.60 16.37 -35.56
CA PHE A 353 -14.70 15.39 -34.93
C PHE A 353 -14.49 14.19 -35.88
N PRO A 354 -13.26 13.66 -36.05
CA PRO A 354 -13.01 12.54 -36.94
C PRO A 354 -13.85 11.30 -36.59
N GLY A 355 -14.59 10.78 -37.58
CA GLY A 355 -15.47 9.62 -37.41
C GLY A 355 -16.87 9.94 -36.89
N GLU A 356 -17.19 11.20 -36.64
CA GLU A 356 -18.54 11.67 -36.31
C GLU A 356 -19.15 12.43 -37.50
N ALA A 357 -20.41 12.13 -37.81
CA ALA A 357 -21.15 12.82 -38.87
C ALA A 357 -21.66 14.20 -38.43
N ILE A 358 -21.86 14.40 -37.12
CA ILE A 358 -22.46 15.61 -36.56
C ILE A 358 -21.35 16.47 -35.91
N PRO A 359 -21.30 17.79 -36.20
CA PRO A 359 -20.39 18.70 -35.53
C PRO A 359 -20.65 18.75 -34.02
N ILE A 360 -19.58 18.74 -33.23
CA ILE A 360 -19.65 18.81 -31.77
C ILE A 360 -19.31 20.21 -31.26
N ARG A 361 -19.86 20.58 -30.11
CA ARG A 361 -19.51 21.81 -29.38
C ARG A 361 -18.09 21.75 -28.85
N LEU A 362 -17.37 22.87 -28.92
CA LEU A 362 -16.05 23.06 -28.33
C LEU A 362 -16.08 24.16 -27.27
N VAL A 363 -15.68 23.82 -26.05
CA VAL A 363 -15.42 24.77 -24.98
C VAL A 363 -13.91 25.04 -24.91
N PRO A 364 -13.42 26.29 -25.09
CA PRO A 364 -11.99 26.58 -25.23
C PRO A 364 -11.11 26.18 -24.03
N SER A 365 -11.69 26.07 -22.84
CA SER A 365 -10.99 25.67 -21.60
C SER A 365 -10.46 24.24 -21.62
N VAL A 366 -10.91 23.40 -22.57
CA VAL A 366 -10.49 21.99 -22.69
C VAL A 366 -8.97 21.87 -22.75
N GLY A 367 -8.43 20.96 -21.95
CA GLY A 367 -7.01 20.65 -21.87
C GLY A 367 -6.78 19.15 -21.96
N TYR A 368 -5.70 18.73 -22.62
CA TYR A 368 -5.32 17.32 -22.73
C TYR A 368 -3.85 17.17 -22.37
N PHE A 369 -3.60 16.23 -21.45
CA PHE A 369 -2.29 15.96 -20.88
C PHE A 369 -2.00 14.47 -20.96
N ILE A 370 -0.77 14.13 -21.30
CA ILE A 370 -0.30 12.74 -21.34
C ILE A 370 0.87 12.59 -20.37
N THR A 371 0.88 11.52 -19.57
CA THR A 371 2.04 11.21 -18.73
C THR A 371 2.76 9.99 -19.29
N MET A 372 4.10 10.02 -19.22
CA MET A 372 4.94 8.94 -19.72
C MET A 372 6.01 8.56 -18.71
N ASN A 373 6.23 7.25 -18.54
CA ASN A 373 7.46 6.72 -17.93
C ASN A 373 8.31 6.12 -19.07
N PRO A 374 9.33 6.82 -19.55
CA PRO A 374 10.23 6.27 -20.56
C PRO A 374 11.10 5.13 -19.99
N GLY A 375 11.44 4.14 -20.82
CA GLY A 375 12.43 3.09 -20.49
C GLY A 375 11.93 1.88 -19.69
N TYR A 376 10.62 1.72 -19.49
CA TYR A 376 10.01 0.55 -18.86
C TYR A 376 9.57 -0.50 -19.89
N ALA A 377 9.67 -1.78 -19.54
CA ALA A 377 9.21 -2.88 -20.41
C ALA A 377 7.70 -2.77 -20.71
N GLY A 378 7.31 -3.12 -21.94
CA GLY A 378 5.91 -3.02 -22.41
C GLY A 378 5.43 -1.62 -22.76
N ARG A 379 6.33 -0.63 -22.86
CA ARG A 379 6.00 0.76 -23.23
C ARG A 379 6.56 1.14 -24.59
N GLN A 380 5.75 1.81 -25.38
CA GLN A 380 6.07 2.19 -26.76
C GLN A 380 6.57 3.64 -26.83
N GLU A 381 7.33 3.96 -27.88
CA GLU A 381 7.61 5.36 -28.19
C GLU A 381 6.41 6.01 -28.88
N LEU A 382 6.16 7.28 -28.58
CA LEU A 382 5.07 8.00 -29.24
C LEU A 382 5.39 8.25 -30.72
N PRO A 383 4.40 8.14 -31.61
CA PRO A 383 4.52 8.57 -33.01
C PRO A 383 4.91 10.05 -33.13
N GLU A 384 5.71 10.40 -34.15
CA GLU A 384 6.20 11.78 -34.36
C GLU A 384 5.06 12.79 -34.60
N ASN A 385 4.03 12.41 -35.36
CA ASN A 385 2.85 13.24 -35.58
C ASN A 385 2.12 13.59 -34.28
N LEU A 386 2.15 12.69 -33.30
CA LEU A 386 1.56 12.92 -31.98
C LEU A 386 2.46 13.81 -31.13
N LYS A 387 3.79 13.60 -31.14
CA LYS A 387 4.76 14.41 -30.38
C LYS A 387 4.64 15.90 -30.69
N VAL A 388 4.37 16.28 -31.95
CA VAL A 388 4.22 17.69 -32.37
C VAL A 388 3.02 18.39 -31.71
N LEU A 389 2.00 17.66 -31.28
CA LEU A 389 0.79 18.21 -30.66
C LEU A 389 0.95 18.48 -29.16
N PHE A 390 2.05 18.03 -28.55
CA PHE A 390 2.30 18.16 -27.11
C PHE A 390 3.63 18.86 -26.82
N ARG A 391 3.62 19.69 -25.77
CA ARG A 391 4.83 20.27 -25.17
C ARG A 391 5.33 19.36 -24.06
N SER A 392 6.50 18.77 -24.25
CA SER A 392 7.12 17.87 -23.27
C SER A 392 7.74 18.62 -22.10
N VAL A 393 7.60 18.06 -20.88
CA VAL A 393 8.24 18.54 -19.65
C VAL A 393 8.97 17.39 -18.98
N SER A 394 10.27 17.54 -18.72
CA SER A 394 11.05 16.49 -18.04
C SER A 394 10.94 16.60 -16.51
N MET A 395 10.31 15.61 -15.88
CA MET A 395 10.12 15.47 -14.43
C MET A 395 11.02 14.35 -13.87
N MET A 396 12.31 14.66 -13.67
CA MET A 396 13.34 13.65 -13.37
C MET A 396 13.48 13.32 -11.88
N VAL A 397 13.85 14.27 -11.04
CA VAL A 397 14.12 14.03 -9.61
C VAL A 397 13.45 15.11 -8.76
N PRO A 398 12.47 14.75 -7.91
CA PRO A 398 11.83 15.69 -7.01
C PRO A 398 12.73 16.03 -5.83
N ASP A 399 12.58 17.25 -5.30
CA ASP A 399 13.30 17.70 -4.11
C ASP A 399 12.64 17.12 -2.84
N ARG A 400 13.22 16.06 -2.29
CA ARG A 400 12.69 15.35 -1.12
C ARG A 400 12.75 16.21 0.14
N GLU A 401 13.75 17.08 0.29
CA GLU A 401 13.93 17.90 1.50
C GLU A 401 12.81 18.94 1.63
N ILE A 402 12.50 19.64 0.53
CA ILE A 402 11.39 20.61 0.50
C ILE A 402 10.06 19.91 0.82
N ILE A 403 9.82 18.75 0.23
CA ILE A 403 8.59 17.96 0.46
C ILE A 403 8.47 17.57 1.94
N MET A 404 9.54 17.03 2.53
CA MET A 404 9.56 16.62 3.93
C MET A 404 9.28 17.79 4.87
N ARG A 405 9.97 18.92 4.66
CA ARG A 405 9.82 20.12 5.47
C ARG A 405 8.40 20.70 5.40
N VAL A 406 7.87 20.90 4.19
CA VAL A 406 6.52 21.48 4.02
C VAL A 406 5.46 20.57 4.63
N LYS A 407 5.58 19.24 4.44
CA LYS A 407 4.62 18.30 5.02
C LYS A 407 4.73 18.25 6.55
N LEU A 408 5.91 18.35 7.13
CA LEU A 408 6.09 18.51 8.59
C LEU A 408 5.37 19.76 9.13
N ALA A 409 5.48 20.88 8.41
CA ALA A 409 4.76 22.11 8.75
C ALA A 409 3.25 21.89 8.75
N SER A 410 2.73 21.24 7.69
CA SER A 410 1.30 20.98 7.53
C SER A 410 0.73 20.17 8.68
N VAL A 411 1.52 19.27 9.28
CA VAL A 411 1.06 18.43 10.39
C VAL A 411 1.33 19.02 11.78
N GLY A 412 1.91 20.22 11.86
CA GLY A 412 2.02 20.99 13.11
C GLY A 412 3.42 21.07 13.72
N TYR A 413 4.48 20.65 13.03
CA TYR A 413 5.86 20.81 13.53
C TYR A 413 6.36 22.24 13.33
N THR A 414 6.96 22.80 14.38
CA THR A 414 7.57 24.14 14.34
C THR A 414 9.02 24.09 13.86
N GLN A 415 9.79 23.07 14.24
CA GLN A 415 11.19 22.85 13.84
C GLN A 415 11.33 22.14 12.47
N MET A 416 10.44 22.47 11.53
CA MET A 416 10.33 21.81 10.23
C MET A 416 11.63 21.85 9.40
N ASP A 417 12.39 22.94 9.45
CA ASP A 417 13.63 23.11 8.67
C ASP A 417 14.74 22.15 9.13
N LEU A 418 14.87 21.96 10.45
CA LEU A 418 15.88 21.07 11.04
C LEU A 418 15.50 19.61 10.84
N LEU A 419 14.25 19.26 11.16
CA LEU A 419 13.74 17.89 11.05
C LEU A 419 13.68 17.40 9.60
N GLY A 420 13.29 18.25 8.66
CA GLY A 420 13.28 17.93 7.23
C GLY A 420 14.67 17.55 6.72
N LYS A 421 15.71 18.31 7.11
CA LYS A 421 17.11 18.00 6.78
C LYS A 421 17.58 16.69 7.38
N LYS A 422 17.36 16.49 8.69
CA LYS A 422 17.73 15.24 9.38
C LYS A 422 17.07 14.03 8.73
N PHE A 423 15.79 14.14 8.37
CA PHE A 423 15.06 13.04 7.73
C PHE A 423 15.56 12.74 6.32
N ASN A 424 15.84 13.77 5.52
CA ASN A 424 16.42 13.60 4.19
C ASN A 424 17.78 12.89 4.24
N VAL A 425 18.65 13.29 5.18
CA VAL A 425 19.95 12.65 5.40
C VAL A 425 19.78 11.21 5.87
N LEU A 426 18.88 10.94 6.84
CA LEU A 426 18.61 9.57 7.31
C LEU A 426 18.24 8.64 6.17
N TYR A 427 17.28 9.03 5.32
CA TYR A 427 16.80 8.18 4.23
C TYR A 427 17.83 8.01 3.13
N LYS A 428 18.62 9.05 2.84
CA LYS A 428 19.74 8.93 1.90
C LYS A 428 20.79 7.93 2.41
N LEU A 429 21.17 8.02 3.69
CA LEU A 429 22.10 7.07 4.31
C LEU A 429 21.52 5.65 4.35
N CYS A 430 20.22 5.50 4.60
CA CYS A 430 19.56 4.19 4.55
C CYS A 430 19.62 3.58 3.15
N GLU A 431 19.38 4.37 2.09
CA GLU A 431 19.50 3.90 0.71
C GLU A 431 20.94 3.51 0.33
N GLU A 432 21.95 4.21 0.87
CA GLU A 432 23.37 4.02 0.53
C GLU A 432 24.05 2.92 1.35
N GLN A 433 23.71 2.77 2.64
CA GLN A 433 24.46 1.92 3.58
C GLN A 433 23.76 0.60 3.96
N LEU A 434 22.42 0.55 3.95
CA LEU A 434 21.72 -0.70 4.27
C LEU A 434 21.83 -1.71 3.12
N SER A 435 21.59 -2.98 3.44
CA SER A 435 21.58 -4.03 2.43
C SER A 435 20.52 -3.79 1.34
N LYS A 436 20.82 -4.21 0.10
CA LYS A 436 19.91 -4.01 -1.05
C LYS A 436 18.80 -5.07 -1.05
N GLN A 437 17.74 -4.81 -0.29
CA GLN A 437 16.55 -5.67 -0.26
C GLN A 437 15.46 -5.20 -1.23
N ARG A 438 14.74 -6.14 -1.85
CA ARG A 438 13.63 -5.85 -2.79
C ARG A 438 12.43 -5.16 -2.13
N HIS A 439 12.24 -5.38 -0.84
CA HIS A 439 11.12 -4.86 -0.07
C HIS A 439 11.44 -3.53 0.64
N TYR A 440 12.66 -3.00 0.50
CA TYR A 440 13.02 -1.70 1.05
C TYR A 440 12.49 -0.58 0.16
N ASP A 441 11.64 0.27 0.76
CA ASP A 441 11.17 1.50 0.14
C ASP A 441 11.57 2.72 1.00
N PHE A 442 12.40 3.58 0.40
CA PHE A 442 12.79 4.89 0.93
C PHE A 442 12.34 6.02 -0.03
N GLY A 443 11.43 5.71 -0.97
CA GLY A 443 10.84 6.65 -1.90
C GLY A 443 9.80 7.58 -1.27
N LEU A 444 9.28 8.50 -2.08
CA LEU A 444 8.38 9.58 -1.64
C LEU A 444 7.08 9.08 -0.98
N ARG A 445 6.51 7.95 -1.43
CA ARG A 445 5.28 7.42 -0.82
C ARG A 445 5.51 6.99 0.63
N ASN A 446 6.60 6.25 0.88
CA ASN A 446 6.96 5.88 2.25
C ASN A 446 7.28 7.12 3.10
N ILE A 447 8.00 8.10 2.55
CA ILE A 447 8.26 9.39 3.22
C ILE A 447 6.94 10.06 3.65
N LEU A 448 5.98 10.23 2.75
CA LEU A 448 4.68 10.83 3.05
C LEU A 448 3.89 10.04 4.09
N SER A 449 3.96 8.70 4.06
CA SER A 449 3.36 7.82 5.06
C SER A 449 3.94 8.08 6.46
N VAL A 450 5.26 8.19 6.59
CA VAL A 450 5.91 8.50 7.88
C VAL A 450 5.49 9.88 8.40
N LEU A 451 5.44 10.89 7.52
CA LEU A 451 5.08 12.26 7.91
C LEU A 451 3.61 12.38 8.34
N ARG A 452 2.70 11.65 7.68
CA ARG A 452 1.29 11.58 8.07
C ARG A 452 1.13 10.95 9.45
N THR A 453 1.85 9.86 9.73
CA THR A 453 1.88 9.22 11.05
C THR A 453 2.49 10.15 12.10
N ALA A 454 3.59 10.84 11.80
CA ALA A 454 4.24 11.77 12.70
C ALA A 454 3.29 12.89 13.16
N GLY A 455 2.47 13.40 12.25
CA GLY A 455 1.39 14.34 12.57
C GLY A 455 0.37 13.79 13.56
N GLY A 456 -0.07 12.54 13.37
CA GLY A 456 -0.97 11.85 14.29
C GLY A 456 -0.36 11.70 15.68
N VAL A 457 0.90 11.27 15.74
CA VAL A 457 1.64 11.09 17.00
C VAL A 457 1.86 12.42 17.72
N LYS A 458 2.28 13.48 17.02
CA LYS A 458 2.51 14.80 17.63
C LYS A 458 1.24 15.36 18.29
N ARG A 459 0.06 15.05 17.75
CA ARG A 459 -1.23 15.47 18.34
C ARG A 459 -1.70 14.61 19.51
N SER A 460 -1.26 13.36 19.59
CA SER A 460 -1.54 12.50 20.75
C SER A 460 -0.63 12.79 21.94
N GLU A 461 0.46 13.51 21.72
CA GLU A 461 1.44 13.88 22.73
C GLU A 461 1.18 15.30 23.27
N PRO A 462 1.68 15.63 24.48
CA PRO A 462 1.60 16.98 25.02
C PRO A 462 2.21 18.04 24.08
N PRO A 463 1.67 19.27 24.04
CA PRO A 463 2.16 20.32 23.14
C PRO A 463 3.64 20.66 23.34
N ASP A 464 4.13 20.59 24.58
CA ASP A 464 5.47 20.90 25.04
C ASP A 464 6.48 19.75 24.87
N ALA A 465 6.03 18.57 24.46
CA ALA A 465 6.91 17.44 24.20
C ALA A 465 7.87 17.72 23.05
N ASP A 466 9.13 17.30 23.23
CA ASP A 466 10.22 17.52 22.29
C ASP A 466 9.90 16.97 20.89
N GLU A 467 9.85 17.88 19.91
CA GLU A 467 9.55 17.54 18.52
C GLU A 467 10.61 16.58 17.93
N GLU A 468 11.88 16.71 18.31
CA GLU A 468 12.93 15.81 17.83
C GLU A 468 12.70 14.38 18.33
N MET A 469 12.39 14.23 19.62
CA MET A 469 12.08 12.94 20.23
C MET A 469 10.87 12.25 19.58
N ILE A 470 9.77 12.99 19.40
CA ILE A 470 8.54 12.44 18.79
C ILE A 470 8.82 11.99 17.35
N PHE A 471 9.55 12.82 16.59
CA PHE A 471 9.88 12.51 15.21
C PHE A 471 10.82 11.29 15.12
N MET A 472 11.86 11.23 15.94
CA MET A 472 12.80 10.10 16.01
C MET A 472 12.06 8.79 16.32
N ARG A 473 11.15 8.79 17.31
CA ARG A 473 10.32 7.62 17.65
C ARG A 473 9.50 7.15 16.45
N THR A 474 8.82 8.08 15.78
CA THR A 474 7.98 7.75 14.62
C THR A 474 8.81 7.20 13.46
N ALA A 475 9.94 7.83 13.15
CA ALA A 475 10.84 7.38 12.09
C ALA A 475 11.43 5.99 12.41
N ARG A 476 11.72 5.70 13.68
CA ARG A 476 12.19 4.39 14.11
C ARG A 476 11.12 3.32 13.90
N ASP A 477 9.95 3.50 14.51
CA ASP A 477 8.93 2.46 14.61
C ASP A 477 8.36 2.09 13.23
N MET A 478 8.17 3.09 12.35
CA MET A 478 7.70 2.89 10.96
C MET A 478 8.70 2.14 10.06
N ASN A 479 10.01 2.20 10.36
CA ASN A 479 11.03 1.54 9.55
C ASN A 479 11.45 0.19 10.12
N LEU A 480 11.40 -0.02 11.44
CA LEU A 480 11.83 -1.27 12.05
C LEU A 480 11.04 -2.50 11.58
N SER A 481 9.76 -2.33 11.22
CA SER A 481 8.92 -3.46 10.78
C SER A 481 9.35 -4.07 9.44
N LYS A 482 10.05 -3.30 8.59
CA LYS A 482 10.48 -3.75 7.25
C LYS A 482 11.94 -4.20 7.17
N LEU A 483 12.77 -3.91 8.18
CA LEU A 483 14.21 -4.21 8.12
C LEU A 483 14.49 -5.69 8.43
N VAL A 484 15.50 -6.23 7.76
CA VAL A 484 16.07 -7.54 8.11
C VAL A 484 16.90 -7.43 9.40
N ALA A 485 17.07 -8.54 10.11
CA ALA A 485 17.73 -8.56 11.42
C ALA A 485 19.12 -7.90 11.42
N ASP A 486 19.92 -8.13 10.38
CA ASP A 486 21.29 -7.60 10.26
C ASP A 486 21.35 -6.07 10.05
N ASP A 487 20.32 -5.50 9.43
CA ASP A 487 20.25 -4.06 9.14
C ASP A 487 19.67 -3.25 10.31
N VAL A 488 18.99 -3.90 11.26
CA VAL A 488 18.39 -3.22 12.43
C VAL A 488 19.45 -2.49 13.27
N PRO A 489 20.59 -3.10 13.66
CA PRO A 489 21.63 -2.40 14.41
C PRO A 489 22.21 -1.21 13.66
N LEU A 490 22.44 -1.35 12.35
CA LEU A 490 22.98 -0.30 11.50
C LEU A 490 22.02 0.90 11.41
N PHE A 491 20.73 0.64 11.22
CA PHE A 491 19.70 1.68 11.22
C PHE A 491 19.60 2.42 12.56
N LEU A 492 19.64 1.70 13.68
CA LEU A 492 19.61 2.31 15.01
C LEU A 492 20.84 3.17 15.29
N ALA A 493 22.02 2.76 14.81
CA ALA A 493 23.25 3.56 14.90
C ALA A 493 23.12 4.87 14.10
N LEU A 494 22.63 4.80 12.85
CA LEU A 494 22.39 5.99 12.02
C LEU A 494 21.39 6.95 12.65
N LEU A 495 20.35 6.42 13.27
CA LEU A 495 19.35 7.22 13.98
C LEU A 495 19.98 7.93 15.18
N LYS A 496 20.81 7.24 15.96
CA LYS A 496 21.51 7.81 17.11
C LYS A 496 22.51 8.90 16.71
N ASP A 497 23.21 8.74 15.60
CA ASP A 497 24.15 9.74 15.07
C ASP A 497 23.44 11.03 14.63
N LEU A 498 22.23 10.92 14.09
CA LEU A 498 21.43 12.10 13.66
C LEU A 498 20.68 12.78 14.81
N PHE A 499 20.36 12.04 15.87
CA PHE A 499 19.66 12.53 17.06
C PHE A 499 20.47 12.30 18.35
N PRO A 500 21.71 12.80 18.47
CA PRO A 500 22.61 12.45 19.57
C PRO A 500 22.17 13.01 20.94
N LYS A 501 21.31 14.04 20.94
CA LYS A 501 20.79 14.69 22.16
C LYS A 501 19.52 14.02 22.69
N VAL A 502 18.90 13.16 21.89
CA VAL A 502 17.64 12.51 22.23
C VAL A 502 17.96 11.13 22.81
N ALA A 503 17.50 10.87 24.03
CA ALA A 503 17.59 9.53 24.61
C ALA A 503 16.70 8.55 23.84
N ASP A 504 17.00 7.25 23.88
CA ASP A 504 16.21 6.24 23.17
C ASP A 504 14.73 6.36 23.55
N PRO A 505 13.84 6.72 22.61
CA PRO A 505 12.46 7.00 22.96
C PRO A 505 11.76 5.70 23.40
N PRO A 506 10.93 5.73 24.46
CA PRO A 506 10.22 4.54 24.91
C PRO A 506 9.30 4.03 23.80
N LYS A 507 9.15 2.70 23.72
CA LYS A 507 8.18 2.07 22.83
C LYS A 507 6.77 2.45 23.29
N LYS A 508 5.87 2.68 22.34
CA LYS A 508 4.46 2.88 22.65
C LYS A 508 3.85 1.55 23.07
N VAL A 509 3.21 1.53 24.23
CA VAL A 509 2.60 0.32 24.80
C VAL A 509 1.12 0.31 24.44
N TYR A 510 0.64 -0.80 23.87
CA TYR A 510 -0.79 -0.99 23.57
C TYR A 510 -1.36 -2.02 24.53
N LYS A 511 -1.60 -1.61 25.77
CA LYS A 511 -1.95 -2.53 26.87
C LYS A 511 -3.11 -3.48 26.53
N GLU A 512 -4.22 -2.94 26.00
CA GLU A 512 -5.39 -3.75 25.62
C GLU A 512 -5.06 -4.81 24.55
N ILE A 513 -4.19 -4.47 23.60
CA ILE A 513 -3.77 -5.38 22.53
C ILE A 513 -2.76 -6.40 23.05
N GLU A 514 -1.80 -5.97 23.86
CA GLU A 514 -0.77 -6.85 24.43
C GLU A 514 -1.36 -7.88 25.38
N ASP A 515 -2.32 -7.47 26.22
CA ASP A 515 -3.07 -8.36 27.12
C ASP A 515 -3.94 -9.34 26.31
N GLY A 516 -4.68 -8.83 25.31
CA GLY A 516 -5.53 -9.67 24.45
C GLY A 516 -4.74 -10.66 23.59
N ILE A 517 -3.53 -10.30 23.13
CA ILE A 517 -2.64 -11.25 22.45
C ILE A 517 -2.29 -12.41 23.38
N ASP A 518 -1.93 -12.13 24.63
CA ASP A 518 -1.55 -13.18 25.59
C ASP A 518 -2.73 -14.12 25.90
N GLU A 519 -3.94 -13.59 25.96
CA GLU A 519 -5.16 -14.38 26.15
C GLU A 519 -5.44 -15.29 24.94
N VAL A 520 -5.37 -14.77 23.72
CA VAL A 520 -5.57 -15.56 22.49
C VAL A 520 -4.48 -16.62 22.33
N VAL A 521 -3.22 -16.30 22.64
CA VAL A 521 -2.09 -17.25 22.62
C VAL A 521 -2.34 -18.40 23.61
N LYS A 522 -2.77 -18.09 24.84
CA LYS A 522 -3.14 -19.10 25.84
C LYS A 522 -4.33 -19.94 25.38
N ALA A 523 -5.37 -19.32 24.83
CA ALA A 523 -6.56 -20.03 24.34
C ALA A 523 -6.21 -21.03 23.22
N LYS A 524 -5.29 -20.67 22.32
CA LYS A 524 -4.77 -21.56 21.26
C LYS A 524 -3.73 -22.59 21.74
N LYS A 525 -3.38 -22.58 23.04
CA LYS A 525 -2.31 -23.39 23.64
C LYS A 525 -0.97 -23.23 22.91
N LEU A 526 -0.61 -21.99 22.62
CA LEU A 526 0.67 -21.61 22.04
C LEU A 526 1.60 -21.06 23.12
N THR A 527 2.91 -21.20 22.90
CA THR A 527 3.92 -20.66 23.80
C THR A 527 4.09 -19.15 23.57
N PRO A 528 3.99 -18.30 24.60
CA PRO A 528 4.25 -16.88 24.46
C PRO A 528 5.73 -16.65 24.11
N PHE A 529 5.99 -15.83 23.10
CA PHE A 529 7.34 -15.51 22.63
C PHE A 529 7.43 -14.04 22.23
N ASP A 530 8.24 -13.25 22.95
CA ASP A 530 8.26 -11.79 22.82
C ASP A 530 8.71 -11.26 21.44
N PRO A 531 9.74 -11.82 20.78
CA PRO A 531 10.13 -11.37 19.43
C PRO A 531 8.99 -11.57 18.41
N TRP A 532 8.24 -12.66 18.53
CA TRP A 532 7.07 -12.91 17.69
C TRP A 532 5.88 -12.00 18.06
N LYS A 533 5.63 -11.78 19.36
CA LYS A 533 4.61 -10.84 19.86
C LYS A 533 4.85 -9.42 19.33
N LEU A 534 6.11 -9.00 19.26
CA LEU A 534 6.49 -7.71 18.66
C LEU A 534 6.03 -7.60 17.20
N LYS A 535 6.10 -8.68 16.41
CA LYS A 535 5.60 -8.70 15.02
C LYS A 535 4.08 -8.58 14.94
N VAL A 536 3.34 -9.12 15.90
CA VAL A 536 1.88 -8.92 16.01
C VAL A 536 1.55 -7.46 16.26
N ILE A 537 2.29 -6.78 17.14
CA ILE A 537 2.12 -5.35 17.42
C ILE A 537 2.50 -4.52 16.18
N GLN A 538 3.60 -4.84 15.50
CA GLN A 538 3.99 -4.14 14.26
C GLN A 538 2.93 -4.29 13.15
N LEU A 539 2.28 -5.46 13.04
CA LEU A 539 1.17 -5.67 12.12
C LEU A 539 -0.02 -4.78 12.51
N TYR A 540 -0.34 -4.67 13.80
CA TYR A 540 -1.39 -3.78 14.29
C TYR A 540 -1.12 -2.33 13.89
N GLU A 541 0.07 -1.81 14.20
CA GLU A 541 0.46 -0.44 13.87
C GLU A 541 0.40 -0.18 12.37
N THR A 542 0.88 -1.13 11.56
CA THR A 542 0.82 -1.01 10.10
C THR A 542 -0.62 -0.99 9.58
N SER A 543 -1.52 -1.78 10.18
CA SER A 543 -2.94 -1.85 9.80
C SER A 543 -3.75 -0.58 10.11
N LEU A 544 -3.27 0.24 11.06
CA LEU A 544 -3.85 1.55 11.37
C LEU A 544 -3.47 2.61 10.33
N VAL A 545 -2.26 2.50 9.76
CA VAL A 545 -1.71 3.49 8.84
C VAL A 545 -2.08 3.19 7.39
N ARG A 546 -2.04 1.92 6.98
CA ARG A 546 -2.29 1.49 5.60
C ARG A 546 -3.41 0.46 5.53
N HIS A 547 -4.28 0.61 4.52
CA HIS A 547 -5.37 -0.33 4.25
C HIS A 547 -4.92 -1.59 3.49
N GLY A 548 -3.74 -1.53 2.86
CA GLY A 548 -3.06 -2.64 2.20
C GLY A 548 -1.70 -2.94 2.84
N PHE A 549 -1.44 -4.19 3.23
CA PHE A 549 -0.15 -4.59 3.81
C PHE A 549 0.26 -6.03 3.48
N MET A 550 1.56 -6.28 3.49
CA MET A 550 2.19 -7.54 3.11
C MET A 550 2.99 -8.10 4.30
N LEU A 551 2.70 -9.33 4.70
CA LEU A 551 3.57 -10.12 5.56
C LEU A 551 4.55 -10.87 4.66
N VAL A 552 5.81 -10.45 4.71
CA VAL A 552 6.89 -11.00 3.89
C VAL A 552 7.80 -11.83 4.80
N GLY A 553 8.05 -13.08 4.44
CA GLY A 553 8.99 -13.89 5.19
C GLY A 553 8.94 -15.36 4.79
N PRO A 554 9.94 -16.17 5.15
CA PRO A 554 10.01 -17.56 4.74
C PRO A 554 8.83 -18.39 5.28
N THR A 555 8.71 -19.60 4.73
CA THR A 555 7.75 -20.62 5.18
C THR A 555 8.01 -20.98 6.65
N LEU A 556 6.93 -21.24 7.41
CA LEU A 556 6.96 -21.58 8.84
C LEU A 556 7.56 -20.51 9.79
N CYS A 557 7.42 -19.23 9.47
CA CYS A 557 7.73 -18.12 10.40
C CYS A 557 6.53 -17.62 11.22
N GLY A 558 5.40 -18.33 11.17
CA GLY A 558 4.19 -17.98 11.93
C GLY A 558 3.35 -16.82 11.36
N LYS A 559 3.53 -16.44 10.08
CA LYS A 559 2.78 -15.34 9.43
C LYS A 559 1.26 -15.47 9.57
N THR A 560 0.70 -16.64 9.25
CA THR A 560 -0.73 -16.92 9.42
C THR A 560 -1.19 -16.80 10.88
N GLU A 561 -0.36 -17.24 11.83
CA GLU A 561 -0.68 -17.11 13.26
C GLU A 561 -0.61 -15.66 13.74
N ILE A 562 0.31 -14.83 13.21
CA ILE A 562 0.38 -13.39 13.51
C ILE A 562 -0.94 -12.72 13.14
N MET A 563 -1.42 -12.94 11.91
CA MET A 563 -2.67 -12.34 11.43
C MET A 563 -3.88 -12.85 12.21
N THR A 564 -4.01 -14.16 12.38
CA THR A 564 -5.19 -14.75 13.04
C THR A 564 -5.25 -14.39 14.53
N THR A 565 -4.10 -14.29 15.21
CA THR A 565 -4.02 -13.87 16.61
C THR A 565 -4.42 -12.42 16.77
N LEU A 566 -3.95 -11.53 15.87
CA LEU A 566 -4.36 -10.13 15.89
C LEU A 566 -5.86 -9.97 15.63
N THR A 567 -6.42 -10.64 14.61
CA THR A 567 -7.86 -10.54 14.32
C THR A 567 -8.72 -11.15 15.41
N GLY A 568 -8.25 -12.23 16.07
CA GLY A 568 -8.91 -12.82 17.23
C GLY A 568 -8.91 -11.85 18.41
N CYS A 569 -7.75 -11.26 18.72
CA CYS A 569 -7.62 -10.25 19.77
C CYS A 569 -8.57 -9.07 19.56
N MET A 570 -8.62 -8.53 18.34
CA MET A 570 -9.51 -7.41 18.04
C MET A 570 -11.00 -7.77 18.16
N THR A 571 -11.36 -8.99 17.78
CA THR A 571 -12.75 -9.47 17.81
C THR A 571 -13.20 -9.72 19.24
N ASP A 572 -12.42 -10.48 20.00
CA ASP A 572 -12.81 -11.01 21.30
C ASP A 572 -12.55 -10.00 22.43
N HIS A 573 -11.40 -9.31 22.42
CA HIS A 573 -11.01 -8.36 23.47
C HIS A 573 -11.42 -6.93 23.17
N CYS A 574 -11.18 -6.45 21.95
CA CYS A 574 -11.48 -5.06 21.58
C CYS A 574 -12.93 -4.85 21.08
N GLN A 575 -13.75 -5.91 21.06
CA GLN A 575 -15.13 -5.89 20.56
C GLN A 575 -15.29 -5.31 19.15
N ASN A 576 -14.23 -5.40 18.35
CA ASN A 576 -14.20 -4.95 16.97
C ASN A 576 -14.13 -6.20 16.08
N ALA A 577 -15.29 -6.63 15.59
CA ALA A 577 -15.40 -7.88 14.85
C ALA A 577 -14.56 -7.86 13.56
N HIS A 578 -13.65 -8.81 13.42
CA HIS A 578 -12.82 -9.01 12.24
C HIS A 578 -13.08 -10.37 11.60
N ARG A 579 -13.01 -10.43 10.26
CA ARG A 579 -13.15 -11.67 9.49
C ARG A 579 -12.06 -11.78 8.44
N ILE A 580 -11.43 -12.95 8.35
CA ILE A 580 -10.46 -13.26 7.30
C ILE A 580 -11.14 -14.04 6.17
N VAL A 581 -10.85 -13.64 4.93
CA VAL A 581 -11.23 -14.36 3.70
C VAL A 581 -9.94 -14.59 2.90
N VAL A 582 -9.63 -15.84 2.57
CA VAL A 582 -8.36 -16.20 1.92
C VAL A 582 -8.60 -16.63 0.47
N MET A 583 -7.71 -16.22 -0.42
CA MET A 583 -7.62 -16.74 -1.78
C MET A 583 -6.17 -16.88 -2.23
N ASN A 584 -5.90 -17.82 -3.14
CA ASN A 584 -4.61 -17.93 -3.81
C ASN A 584 -4.70 -17.29 -5.21
N PRO A 585 -4.01 -16.16 -5.46
CA PRO A 585 -4.10 -15.46 -6.75
C PRO A 585 -3.51 -16.27 -7.90
N LYS A 586 -2.53 -17.16 -7.64
CA LYS A 586 -1.90 -18.00 -8.66
C LYS A 586 -2.61 -19.31 -8.95
N ALA A 587 -3.62 -19.67 -8.15
CA ALA A 587 -4.46 -20.82 -8.45
C ALA A 587 -5.43 -20.57 -9.61
N ILE A 588 -5.59 -19.31 -10.03
CA ILE A 588 -6.49 -18.88 -11.11
C ILE A 588 -5.73 -17.99 -12.10
N THR A 589 -6.29 -17.83 -13.29
CA THR A 589 -5.75 -16.90 -14.30
C THR A 589 -6.15 -15.45 -13.98
N ASP A 590 -5.38 -14.48 -14.48
CA ASP A 590 -5.67 -13.04 -14.29
C ASP A 590 -7.07 -12.65 -14.78
N SER A 591 -7.48 -13.17 -15.94
CA SER A 591 -8.83 -12.97 -16.50
C SER A 591 -9.93 -13.54 -15.61
N GLN A 592 -9.70 -14.70 -14.98
CA GLN A 592 -10.66 -15.27 -14.01
C GLN A 592 -10.66 -14.51 -12.69
N MET A 593 -9.56 -13.85 -12.33
CA MET A 593 -9.44 -13.06 -11.10
C MET A 593 -10.24 -11.77 -11.17
N TYR A 594 -10.07 -10.97 -12.23
CA TYR A 594 -10.69 -9.64 -12.37
C TYR A 594 -11.95 -9.61 -13.23
N GLY A 595 -12.12 -10.58 -14.12
CA GLY A 595 -13.19 -10.62 -15.11
C GLY A 595 -12.69 -10.27 -16.51
N ILE A 596 -13.44 -10.72 -17.51
CA ILE A 596 -13.09 -10.53 -18.92
C ILE A 596 -14.34 -10.20 -19.73
N LYS A 597 -14.19 -9.34 -20.73
CA LYS A 597 -15.20 -9.10 -21.75
C LYS A 597 -15.00 -10.12 -22.86
N ASP A 598 -16.04 -10.88 -23.18
CA ASP A 598 -15.99 -11.83 -24.28
C ASP A 598 -15.74 -11.08 -25.60
N PRO A 599 -14.72 -11.47 -26.39
CA PRO A 599 -14.35 -10.78 -27.62
C PRO A 599 -15.40 -10.91 -28.74
N VAL A 600 -16.27 -11.91 -28.68
CA VAL A 600 -17.31 -12.20 -29.68
C VAL A 600 -18.66 -11.64 -29.24
N SER A 601 -19.12 -11.98 -28.04
CA SER A 601 -20.46 -11.57 -27.58
C SER A 601 -20.50 -10.15 -27.01
N GLU A 602 -19.33 -9.57 -26.70
CA GLU A 602 -19.19 -8.33 -25.93
C GLU A 602 -19.83 -8.38 -24.52
N GLU A 603 -20.15 -9.56 -24.00
CA GLU A 603 -20.69 -9.71 -22.65
C GLU A 603 -19.58 -9.73 -21.58
N TRP A 604 -19.89 -9.21 -20.40
CA TRP A 604 -18.96 -9.13 -19.27
C TRP A 604 -19.11 -10.35 -18.36
N THR A 605 -18.03 -11.10 -18.15
CA THR A 605 -17.98 -12.16 -17.14
C THR A 605 -17.23 -11.65 -15.90
N PRO A 606 -17.88 -11.62 -14.71
CA PRO A 606 -17.25 -11.10 -13.49
C PRO A 606 -16.15 -12.04 -12.97
N GLY A 607 -15.07 -11.46 -12.45
CA GLY A 607 -13.97 -12.21 -11.84
C GLY A 607 -14.23 -12.66 -10.39
N VAL A 608 -13.45 -13.63 -9.93
CA VAL A 608 -13.51 -14.17 -8.57
C VAL A 608 -13.15 -13.12 -7.52
N PHE A 609 -12.04 -12.38 -7.71
CA PHE A 609 -11.64 -11.31 -6.79
C PHE A 609 -12.66 -10.18 -6.81
N ALA A 610 -13.14 -9.78 -7.98
CA ALA A 610 -14.18 -8.75 -8.12
C ALA A 610 -15.47 -9.13 -7.37
N SER A 611 -15.85 -10.41 -7.40
CA SER A 611 -17.03 -10.92 -6.69
C SER A 611 -16.83 -10.96 -5.16
N ILE A 612 -15.64 -11.38 -4.68
CA ILE A 612 -15.28 -11.31 -3.26
C ILE A 612 -15.29 -9.84 -2.81
N TRP A 613 -14.68 -8.96 -3.59
CA TRP A 613 -14.64 -7.52 -3.33
C TRP A 613 -16.05 -6.95 -3.19
N ALA A 614 -16.92 -7.16 -4.17
CA ALA A 614 -18.30 -6.66 -4.14
C ALA A 614 -19.10 -7.18 -2.92
N LYS A 615 -18.86 -8.42 -2.50
CA LYS A 615 -19.53 -9.03 -1.35
C LYS A 615 -19.12 -8.42 -0.01
N TYR A 616 -17.83 -8.14 0.18
CA TYR A 616 -17.29 -7.72 1.47
C TYR A 616 -17.03 -6.21 1.58
N ASN A 617 -16.87 -5.50 0.47
CA ASN A 617 -16.72 -4.05 0.39
C ASN A 617 -18.09 -3.35 0.51
N ASN A 618 -18.78 -3.60 1.62
CA ASN A 618 -20.14 -3.12 1.86
C ASN A 618 -20.25 -2.44 3.22
N ARG A 619 -20.68 -1.16 3.24
CA ARG A 619 -20.83 -0.34 4.46
C ARG A 619 -21.87 -0.87 5.46
N THR A 620 -22.76 -1.76 5.03
CA THR A 620 -23.78 -2.37 5.90
C THR A 620 -23.22 -3.46 6.82
N LEU A 621 -22.03 -4.00 6.52
CA LEU A 621 -21.40 -5.02 7.35
C LEU A 621 -20.81 -4.39 8.61
N LYS A 622 -21.17 -4.94 9.78
CA LYS A 622 -20.71 -4.47 11.10
C LYS A 622 -19.32 -4.98 11.50
N TYR A 623 -18.63 -5.67 10.60
CA TYR A 623 -17.31 -6.26 10.85
C TYR A 623 -16.32 -5.83 9.77
N THR A 624 -15.05 -5.79 10.14
CA THR A 624 -13.95 -5.49 9.21
C THR A 624 -13.47 -6.77 8.55
N THR A 625 -13.45 -6.80 7.22
CA THR A 625 -12.99 -7.97 6.45
C THR A 625 -11.56 -7.78 5.96
N TRP A 626 -10.70 -8.77 6.22
CA TRP A 626 -9.36 -8.86 5.68
C TRP A 626 -9.37 -9.87 4.52
N ILE A 627 -9.22 -9.36 3.30
CA ILE A 627 -9.09 -10.19 2.10
C ILE A 627 -7.60 -10.52 1.93
N VAL A 628 -7.24 -11.76 2.27
CA VAL A 628 -5.87 -12.27 2.24
C VAL A 628 -5.60 -12.95 0.91
N CYS A 629 -4.65 -12.41 0.16
CA CYS A 629 -4.05 -13.05 -0.99
C CYS A 629 -2.82 -13.85 -0.51
N ASP A 630 -2.98 -15.17 -0.39
CA ASP A 630 -1.95 -16.11 0.06
C ASP A 630 -1.29 -16.78 -1.14
N GLY A 631 -0.04 -16.43 -1.41
CA GLY A 631 0.71 -16.94 -2.54
C GLY A 631 1.73 -15.94 -3.09
N PRO A 632 2.51 -16.34 -4.12
CA PRO A 632 3.54 -15.49 -4.67
C PRO A 632 2.95 -14.28 -5.41
N VAL A 633 3.63 -13.14 -5.28
CA VAL A 633 3.32 -11.91 -5.99
C VAL A 633 4.11 -11.85 -7.28
N ASP A 634 3.45 -11.44 -8.36
CA ASP A 634 4.08 -11.06 -9.61
C ASP A 634 3.44 -9.78 -10.16
N ALA A 635 4.19 -9.09 -11.00
CA ALA A 635 3.79 -7.81 -11.57
C ALA A 635 2.52 -7.86 -12.45
N ILE A 636 2.13 -9.02 -12.98
CA ILE A 636 1.03 -9.09 -13.96
C ILE A 636 -0.32 -8.86 -13.29
N TRP A 637 -0.65 -9.64 -12.26
CA TRP A 637 -1.97 -9.50 -11.61
C TRP A 637 -1.98 -8.36 -10.58
N ILE A 638 -0.90 -8.16 -9.81
CA ILE A 638 -0.93 -7.21 -8.70
C ILE A 638 -0.98 -5.76 -9.16
N GLU A 639 -0.52 -5.45 -10.38
CA GLU A 639 -0.56 -4.09 -10.91
C GLU A 639 -1.99 -3.57 -11.05
N ASN A 640 -2.97 -4.45 -11.29
CA ASN A 640 -4.39 -4.11 -11.35
C ASN A 640 -4.94 -3.65 -9.99
N LEU A 641 -4.28 -3.99 -8.87
CA LEU A 641 -4.65 -3.54 -7.52
C LEU A 641 -3.99 -2.22 -7.11
N ASN A 642 -3.10 -1.66 -7.93
CA ASN A 642 -2.36 -0.46 -7.57
C ASN A 642 -3.26 0.74 -7.25
N THR A 643 -4.37 0.91 -7.98
CA THR A 643 -5.30 2.03 -7.75
C THR A 643 -6.05 1.90 -6.43
N VAL A 644 -6.32 0.67 -5.98
CA VAL A 644 -6.98 0.41 -4.70
C VAL A 644 -5.98 0.41 -3.54
N LEU A 645 -4.73 0.01 -3.74
CA LEU A 645 -3.68 0.03 -2.71
C LEU A 645 -3.12 1.43 -2.42
N ASP A 646 -3.23 2.36 -3.38
CA ASP A 646 -2.82 3.76 -3.18
C ASP A 646 -3.89 4.57 -2.41
N ASP A 647 -3.61 5.85 -2.13
CA ASP A 647 -4.52 6.77 -1.43
C ASP A 647 -5.87 6.98 -2.16
N ASN A 648 -5.95 6.66 -3.46
CA ASN A 648 -7.19 6.73 -4.23
C ASN A 648 -8.26 5.74 -3.75
N LYS A 649 -7.86 4.59 -3.19
CA LYS A 649 -8.78 3.58 -2.65
C LYS A 649 -9.91 3.16 -3.61
N ILE A 650 -9.63 3.06 -4.91
CA ILE A 650 -10.64 2.68 -5.93
C ILE A 650 -10.12 1.48 -6.72
N LEU A 651 -10.92 0.41 -6.75
CA LEU A 651 -10.69 -0.72 -7.65
C LEU A 651 -11.23 -0.36 -9.03
N THR A 652 -10.40 -0.46 -10.06
CA THR A 652 -10.80 -0.23 -11.46
C THR A 652 -10.73 -1.55 -12.22
N LEU A 653 -11.86 -1.97 -12.81
CA LEU A 653 -11.94 -3.19 -13.63
C LEU A 653 -11.85 -2.85 -15.13
N ALA A 654 -11.58 -3.86 -15.96
CA ALA A 654 -11.43 -3.70 -17.41
C ALA A 654 -12.70 -3.21 -18.13
N ASN A 655 -13.88 -3.43 -17.53
CA ASN A 655 -15.15 -2.85 -17.99
C ASN A 655 -15.31 -1.36 -17.63
N ASN A 656 -14.29 -0.73 -17.04
CA ASN A 656 -14.27 0.62 -16.48
C ASN A 656 -15.13 0.83 -15.22
N ASP A 657 -15.57 -0.24 -14.57
CA ASP A 657 -16.21 -0.12 -13.26
C ASP A 657 -15.20 0.40 -12.23
N ARG A 658 -15.61 1.46 -11.52
CA ARG A 658 -14.84 2.10 -10.45
C ARG A 658 -15.54 1.85 -9.14
N ILE A 659 -14.98 0.94 -8.33
CA ILE A 659 -15.56 0.53 -7.06
C ILE A 659 -14.74 1.14 -5.91
N PRO A 660 -15.26 2.15 -5.20
CA PRO A 660 -14.54 2.75 -4.08
C PRO A 660 -14.48 1.78 -2.89
N MET A 661 -13.32 1.71 -2.25
CA MET A 661 -13.09 0.90 -1.07
C MET A 661 -13.78 1.52 0.16
N THR A 662 -14.44 0.69 0.94
CA THR A 662 -15.04 1.05 2.23
C THR A 662 -14.05 0.81 3.36
N ASP A 663 -14.20 1.56 4.46
CA ASP A 663 -13.24 1.48 5.59
C ASP A 663 -13.27 0.13 6.33
N ASN A 664 -14.35 -0.66 6.15
CA ASN A 664 -14.48 -2.00 6.72
C ASN A 664 -13.79 -3.10 5.90
N CYS A 665 -13.02 -2.75 4.86
CA CYS A 665 -12.22 -3.72 4.12
C CYS A 665 -10.73 -3.45 4.30
N ARG A 666 -9.92 -4.50 4.25
CA ARG A 666 -8.44 -4.47 4.22
C ARG A 666 -7.95 -5.50 3.22
N ILE A 667 -6.87 -5.18 2.50
CA ILE A 667 -6.22 -6.10 1.57
C ILE A 667 -4.90 -6.54 2.19
N VAL A 668 -4.71 -7.85 2.32
CA VAL A 668 -3.54 -8.41 2.99
C VAL A 668 -2.85 -9.39 2.05
N PHE A 669 -1.53 -9.41 2.04
CA PHE A 669 -0.76 -10.37 1.27
C PHE A 669 0.10 -11.21 2.21
N GLU A 670 -0.02 -12.53 2.13
CA GLU A 670 0.90 -13.46 2.79
C GLU A 670 1.85 -14.01 1.73
N VAL A 671 3.12 -13.58 1.76
CA VAL A 671 4.08 -13.85 0.69
C VAL A 671 5.44 -14.29 1.26
N GLU A 672 6.16 -15.10 0.49
CA GLU A 672 7.52 -15.51 0.85
C GLU A 672 8.54 -14.40 0.62
N ASN A 673 8.54 -13.85 -0.60
CA ASN A 673 9.44 -12.78 -1.03
C ASN A 673 8.77 -11.90 -2.10
N LEU A 674 9.41 -10.77 -2.41
CA LEU A 674 8.91 -9.77 -3.36
C LEU A 674 9.83 -9.63 -4.58
N ASN A 675 10.50 -10.71 -4.99
CA ASN A 675 11.48 -10.66 -6.08
C ASN A 675 10.87 -10.31 -7.44
N ASN A 676 9.61 -10.70 -7.67
CA ASN A 676 8.86 -10.44 -8.91
C ASN A 676 7.86 -9.29 -8.78
N ALA A 677 7.85 -8.58 -7.65
CA ALA A 677 7.02 -7.41 -7.45
C ALA A 677 7.72 -6.16 -7.99
N SER A 678 6.97 -5.25 -8.61
CA SER A 678 7.53 -3.97 -9.03
C SER A 678 7.73 -3.05 -7.80
N PRO A 679 8.76 -2.17 -7.80
CA PRO A 679 8.93 -1.19 -6.72
C PRO A 679 7.70 -0.30 -6.50
N ALA A 680 6.93 -0.05 -7.57
CA ALA A 680 5.69 0.70 -7.49
C ALA A 680 4.65 0.00 -6.60
N THR A 681 4.51 -1.32 -6.71
CA THR A 681 3.61 -2.11 -5.86
C THR A 681 4.08 -2.12 -4.41
N VAL A 682 5.38 -2.36 -4.17
CA VAL A 682 5.96 -2.36 -2.82
C VAL A 682 5.72 -1.03 -2.11
N SER A 683 5.86 0.10 -2.83
CA SER A 683 5.68 1.43 -2.24
C SER A 683 4.26 1.72 -1.73
N ARG A 684 3.25 1.00 -2.24
CA ARG A 684 1.83 1.23 -1.93
C ARG A 684 1.32 0.37 -0.76
N ALA A 685 2.00 -0.71 -0.40
CA ALA A 685 1.60 -1.58 0.70
C ALA A 685 2.50 -1.40 1.92
N GLY A 686 1.95 -1.55 3.13
CA GLY A 686 2.76 -1.64 4.35
C GLY A 686 3.53 -2.96 4.35
N ILE A 687 4.81 -2.94 4.70
CA ILE A 687 5.64 -4.16 4.69
C ILE A 687 5.96 -4.54 6.13
N ILE A 688 5.63 -5.78 6.48
CA ILE A 688 6.07 -6.41 7.72
C ILE A 688 6.96 -7.57 7.32
N TYR A 689 8.27 -7.43 7.58
CA TYR A 689 9.23 -8.49 7.36
C TYR A 689 9.30 -9.38 8.61
N VAL A 690 9.08 -10.68 8.43
CA VAL A 690 9.17 -11.70 9.48
C VAL A 690 10.36 -12.58 9.15
N SER A 691 11.43 -12.47 9.95
CA SER A 691 12.64 -13.27 9.82
C SER A 691 12.39 -14.71 10.30
N ALA A 692 13.19 -15.67 9.81
CA ALA A 692 13.20 -17.03 10.34
C ALA A 692 13.57 -17.06 11.83
N SER A 693 14.46 -16.16 12.26
CA SER A 693 14.92 -16.02 13.64
C SER A 693 13.89 -15.43 14.60
N ASP A 694 12.84 -14.77 14.10
CA ASP A 694 11.86 -14.05 14.95
C ASP A 694 10.94 -14.98 15.73
N LEU A 695 10.77 -16.22 15.26
CA LEU A 695 10.06 -17.29 15.99
C LEU A 695 11.05 -18.32 16.53
N GLY A 696 12.04 -18.70 15.70
CA GLY A 696 12.90 -19.85 15.99
C GLY A 696 12.13 -21.17 16.06
N TRP A 697 12.82 -22.24 16.43
CA TRP A 697 12.24 -23.58 16.47
C TRP A 697 11.67 -23.97 17.84
N ASP A 698 12.20 -23.45 18.95
CA ASP A 698 11.80 -23.85 20.30
C ASP A 698 10.32 -23.58 20.60
N PRO A 699 9.74 -22.39 20.29
CA PRO A 699 8.32 -22.15 20.55
C PRO A 699 7.38 -23.12 19.83
N LEU A 700 7.79 -23.65 18.66
CA LEU A 700 7.04 -24.68 17.93
C LEU A 700 7.05 -26.01 18.68
N VAL A 701 8.21 -26.43 19.19
CA VAL A 701 8.36 -27.65 20.00
C VAL A 701 7.56 -27.54 21.29
N GLN A 702 7.71 -26.44 22.04
CA GLN A 702 6.99 -26.22 23.29
C GLN A 702 5.47 -26.24 23.09
N SER A 703 4.97 -25.57 22.04
CA SER A 703 3.54 -25.57 21.70
C SER A 703 3.04 -26.97 21.32
N TRP A 704 3.86 -27.76 20.61
CA TRP A 704 3.53 -29.15 20.28
C TRP A 704 3.49 -30.03 21.54
N LEU A 705 4.45 -29.88 22.45
CA LEU A 705 4.52 -30.58 23.73
C LEU A 705 3.30 -30.29 24.62
N VAL A 706 2.88 -29.02 24.71
CA VAL A 706 1.70 -28.62 25.50
C VAL A 706 0.44 -29.29 24.95
N LYS A 707 0.26 -29.33 23.63
CA LYS A 707 -0.92 -29.97 23.01
C LYS A 707 -0.93 -31.48 23.14
N ARG A 708 0.22 -32.12 23.34
CA ARG A 708 0.27 -33.56 23.60
C ARG A 708 -0.44 -33.94 24.90
N LEU A 709 -0.48 -33.05 25.89
CA LEU A 709 -1.18 -33.28 27.15
C LEU A 709 -2.70 -33.47 26.98
N ASP A 710 -3.27 -32.95 25.88
CA ASP A 710 -4.70 -33.09 25.59
C ASP A 710 -5.06 -34.44 24.95
N LEU A 711 -4.07 -35.21 24.50
CA LEU A 711 -4.25 -36.45 23.75
C LEU A 711 -4.50 -37.69 24.65
N GLY A 712 -4.74 -37.49 25.95
CA GLY A 712 -5.07 -38.56 26.90
C GLY A 712 -4.45 -38.38 28.29
N ALA A 713 -4.93 -39.14 29.26
CA ALA A 713 -4.40 -39.12 30.63
C ALA A 713 -2.96 -39.65 30.70
N HIS A 714 -2.17 -39.18 31.68
CA HIS A 714 -0.80 -39.65 32.00
C HIS A 714 0.32 -39.29 31.00
N ARG A 715 0.13 -38.30 30.12
CA ARG A 715 1.15 -37.84 29.15
C ARG A 715 2.17 -36.83 29.66
N GLU A 716 2.12 -36.48 30.95
CA GLU A 716 3.13 -35.57 31.53
C GLU A 716 4.53 -36.20 31.50
N GLN A 717 4.61 -37.53 31.67
CA GLN A 717 5.86 -38.28 31.54
C GLN A 717 6.39 -38.27 30.10
N GLU A 718 5.52 -38.49 29.10
CA GLU A 718 5.88 -38.39 27.67
C GLU A 718 6.47 -37.02 27.36
N LYS A 719 5.79 -35.94 27.78
CA LYS A 719 6.24 -34.57 27.60
C LYS A 719 7.62 -34.34 28.23
N SER A 720 7.81 -34.75 29.49
CA SER A 720 9.07 -34.55 30.20
C SER A 720 10.24 -35.28 29.54
N ILE A 721 10.03 -36.51 29.08
CA ILE A 721 11.06 -37.32 28.43
C ILE A 721 11.44 -36.72 27.08
N ILE A 722 10.45 -36.40 26.23
CA ILE A 722 10.72 -35.83 24.90
C ILE A 722 11.36 -34.44 25.01
N ALA A 723 10.90 -33.60 25.95
CA ALA A 723 11.47 -32.28 26.18
C ALA A 723 12.94 -32.37 26.62
N GLY A 724 13.24 -33.23 27.60
CA GLY A 724 14.62 -33.44 28.06
C GLY A 724 15.53 -33.97 26.95
N PHE A 725 15.02 -34.88 26.12
CA PHE A 725 15.79 -35.40 24.99
C PHE A 725 16.07 -34.32 23.94
N ILE A 726 15.08 -33.53 23.54
CA ILE A 726 15.27 -32.43 22.58
C ILE A 726 16.26 -31.40 23.13
N GLN A 727 16.17 -31.07 24.41
CA GLN A 727 17.12 -30.16 25.07
C GLN A 727 18.56 -30.69 24.95
N ASN A 728 18.80 -31.94 25.35
CA ASN A 728 20.13 -32.55 25.40
C ASN A 728 20.70 -32.85 24.01
N TRP A 729 19.86 -33.18 23.02
CA TRP A 729 20.30 -33.62 21.70
C TRP A 729 20.31 -32.51 20.63
N ILE A 730 19.51 -31.46 20.80
CA ILE A 730 19.38 -30.39 19.80
C ILE A 730 19.87 -29.06 20.38
N ALA A 731 19.35 -28.62 21.53
CA ALA A 731 19.62 -27.29 22.08
C ALA A 731 21.05 -27.16 22.65
N GLU A 732 21.42 -28.02 23.60
CA GLU A 732 22.73 -27.98 24.25
C GLU A 732 23.93 -28.15 23.31
N PRO A 733 23.93 -29.10 22.35
CA PRO A 733 25.05 -29.26 21.41
C PRO A 733 25.04 -28.26 20.25
N ASP A 734 24.09 -27.32 20.22
CA ASP A 734 23.81 -26.38 19.13
C ASP A 734 23.81 -27.09 17.77
N LEU A 735 22.95 -28.11 17.65
CA LEU A 735 22.94 -29.00 16.50
C LEU A 735 22.67 -28.25 15.19
N PHE A 736 21.85 -27.19 15.22
CA PHE A 736 21.54 -26.37 14.05
C PHE A 736 22.72 -25.52 13.59
N ASP A 737 23.51 -24.92 14.48
CA ASP A 737 24.72 -24.20 14.09
C ASP A 737 25.77 -25.17 13.51
N TRP A 738 25.98 -26.33 14.14
CA TRP A 738 26.88 -27.34 13.61
C TRP A 738 26.42 -27.85 12.23
N TRP A 739 25.12 -28.13 12.08
CA TRP A 739 24.55 -28.64 10.82
C TRP A 739 24.71 -27.61 9.70
N ARG A 740 24.44 -26.33 9.94
CA ARG A 740 24.63 -25.25 8.94
C ARG A 740 26.09 -25.08 8.50
N ARG A 741 27.06 -25.29 9.38
CA ARG A 741 28.49 -25.08 9.09
C ARG A 741 29.15 -26.27 8.41
N ASN A 742 28.73 -27.49 8.75
CA ASN A 742 29.45 -28.72 8.34
C ASN A 742 28.71 -29.52 7.28
N ILE A 743 27.39 -29.33 7.12
CA ILE A 743 26.56 -30.16 6.27
C ILE A 743 26.01 -29.35 5.09
N THR A 744 26.09 -29.91 3.89
CA THR A 744 25.47 -29.36 2.68
C THR A 744 24.23 -30.17 2.33
N CYS A 745 23.06 -29.51 2.30
CA CYS A 745 21.80 -30.13 1.94
C CYS A 745 21.55 -30.08 0.43
N VAL A 746 20.81 -31.06 -0.11
CA VAL A 746 20.40 -31.08 -1.53
C VAL A 746 19.48 -29.91 -1.87
N MET A 747 18.71 -29.41 -0.90
CA MET A 747 17.85 -28.23 -1.05
C MET A 747 17.96 -27.30 0.16
N SER A 748 17.83 -26.01 -0.08
CA SER A 748 17.78 -24.99 0.99
C SER A 748 16.42 -25.03 1.68
N ILE A 749 16.42 -25.12 3.02
CA ILE A 749 15.21 -25.18 3.85
C ILE A 749 15.37 -24.32 5.10
N ASN A 750 14.24 -23.87 5.64
CA ASN A 750 14.18 -23.24 6.96
C ASN A 750 14.34 -24.32 8.05
N GLU A 751 15.06 -24.00 9.14
CA GLU A 751 15.23 -24.84 10.34
C GLU A 751 13.88 -25.31 10.90
N ASN A 752 12.87 -24.44 10.84
CA ASN A 752 11.51 -24.78 11.30
C ASN A 752 10.86 -25.91 10.49
N ILE A 753 11.23 -26.09 9.21
CA ILE A 753 10.75 -27.21 8.38
C ILE A 753 11.33 -28.52 8.91
N VAL A 754 12.62 -28.54 9.25
CA VAL A 754 13.30 -29.73 9.81
C VAL A 754 12.63 -30.16 11.11
N ILE A 755 12.31 -29.20 11.98
CA ILE A 755 11.67 -29.48 13.27
C ILE A 755 10.24 -29.95 13.09
N VAL A 756 9.46 -29.33 12.21
CA VAL A 756 8.11 -29.80 11.91
C VAL A 756 8.14 -31.21 11.33
N ASN A 757 9.09 -31.54 10.46
CA ASN A 757 9.27 -32.90 9.96
C ASN A 757 9.59 -33.89 11.09
N MET A 758 10.50 -33.53 12.00
CA MET A 758 10.82 -34.34 13.18
C MET A 758 9.58 -34.58 14.05
N LEU A 759 8.83 -33.52 14.39
CA LEU A 759 7.63 -33.60 15.23
C LEU A 759 6.51 -34.40 14.56
N ASN A 760 6.37 -34.28 13.24
CA ASN A 760 5.42 -35.08 12.45
C ASN A 760 5.82 -36.56 12.47
N MET A 761 7.10 -36.90 12.29
CA MET A 761 7.58 -38.28 12.38
C MET A 761 7.34 -38.88 13.76
N ILE A 762 7.62 -38.14 14.84
CA ILE A 762 7.35 -38.58 16.21
C ILE A 762 5.84 -38.82 16.39
N SER A 763 5.02 -37.85 15.96
CA SER A 763 3.55 -37.95 16.04
C SER A 763 3.02 -39.15 15.27
N ALA A 764 3.55 -39.43 14.08
CA ALA A 764 3.16 -40.54 13.22
C ALA A 764 3.50 -41.90 13.84
N ILE A 765 4.68 -42.01 14.45
CA ILE A 765 5.10 -43.25 15.13
C ILE A 765 4.25 -43.49 16.39
N LEU A 766 3.90 -42.43 17.12
CA LEU A 766 3.13 -42.51 18.35
C LEU A 766 1.61 -42.58 18.15
N ALA A 767 1.09 -42.26 16.96
CA ALA A 767 -0.35 -42.19 16.70
C ALA A 767 -1.15 -43.45 17.10
N PRO A 768 -0.69 -44.69 16.84
CA PRO A 768 -1.39 -45.90 17.30
C PRO A 768 -1.49 -46.02 18.82
N HIS A 769 -0.41 -45.67 19.53
CA HIS A 769 -0.37 -45.65 21.00
C HIS A 769 -1.23 -44.52 21.56
N VAL A 770 -1.37 -43.43 20.80
CA VAL A 770 -2.28 -42.35 21.15
C VAL A 770 -3.73 -42.80 21.09
N ALA A 771 -4.13 -43.46 20.01
CA ALA A 771 -5.47 -44.03 19.89
C ALA A 771 -5.74 -45.09 20.97
N ALA A 772 -4.73 -45.86 21.37
CA ALA A 772 -4.83 -46.84 22.44
C ALA A 772 -4.73 -46.27 23.87
N SER A 773 -4.44 -44.97 24.04
CA SER A 773 -4.16 -44.33 25.34
C SER A 773 -3.03 -45.00 26.14
N GLU A 774 -1.99 -45.44 25.43
CA GLU A 774 -0.84 -46.15 26.01
C GLU A 774 0.38 -45.23 26.12
N VAL A 775 1.15 -45.38 27.21
CA VAL A 775 2.41 -44.67 27.44
C VAL A 775 3.57 -45.67 27.31
N LEU A 776 4.55 -45.34 26.48
CA LEU A 776 5.72 -46.18 26.23
C LEU A 776 6.78 -46.03 27.32
N THR A 777 7.76 -46.95 27.35
CA THR A 777 8.92 -46.85 28.23
C THR A 777 9.82 -45.67 27.81
N PRO A 778 10.62 -45.09 28.74
CA PRO A 778 11.55 -44.01 28.40
C PRO A 778 12.51 -44.35 27.26
N ASP A 779 13.03 -45.58 27.23
CA ASP A 779 13.97 -46.01 26.19
C ASP A 779 13.31 -46.15 24.82
N ALA A 780 12.03 -46.55 24.76
CA ALA A 780 11.28 -46.55 23.51
C ALA A 780 11.11 -45.13 22.96
N TYR A 781 10.81 -44.13 23.81
CA TYR A 781 10.75 -42.73 23.39
C TYR A 781 12.11 -42.24 22.87
N LYS A 782 13.21 -42.56 23.55
CA LYS A 782 14.57 -42.20 23.10
C LYS A 782 14.86 -42.73 21.71
N ARG A 783 14.57 -44.00 21.42
CA ARG A 783 14.77 -44.62 20.09
C ARG A 783 13.91 -43.96 19.02
N ILE A 784 12.64 -43.69 19.32
CA ILE A 784 11.71 -43.03 18.39
C ILE A 784 12.17 -41.61 18.05
N VAL A 785 12.52 -40.81 19.06
CA VAL A 785 12.98 -39.43 18.86
C VAL A 785 14.32 -39.43 18.13
N THR A 786 15.25 -40.33 18.46
CA THR A 786 16.52 -40.49 17.73
C THR A 786 16.29 -40.79 16.26
N TYR A 787 15.38 -41.72 15.94
CA TYR A 787 15.01 -42.03 14.56
C TYR A 787 14.43 -40.81 13.83
N ALA A 788 13.56 -40.05 14.49
CA ALA A 788 12.97 -38.84 13.93
C ALA A 788 14.03 -37.74 13.70
N VAL A 789 14.95 -37.52 14.63
CA VAL A 789 16.06 -36.56 14.47
C VAL A 789 16.96 -36.99 13.31
N ALA A 790 17.34 -38.27 13.27
CA ALA A 790 18.19 -38.83 12.22
C ALA A 790 17.62 -38.52 10.82
N TRP A 791 16.35 -38.82 10.60
CA TRP A 791 15.72 -38.65 9.30
C TRP A 791 15.22 -37.25 8.99
N ALA A 792 14.88 -36.43 9.99
CA ALA A 792 14.52 -35.03 9.77
C ALA A 792 15.72 -34.21 9.27
N PHE A 793 16.89 -34.36 9.90
CA PHE A 793 18.12 -33.66 9.51
C PHE A 793 18.89 -34.37 8.39
N GLY A 794 18.81 -35.70 8.34
CA GLY A 794 19.54 -36.55 7.39
C GLY A 794 18.81 -36.85 6.08
N GLY A 795 17.50 -36.61 6.02
CA GLY A 795 16.67 -36.95 4.85
C GLY A 795 17.08 -36.21 3.58
N LEU A 796 17.62 -34.99 3.71
CA LEU A 796 18.08 -34.14 2.61
C LEU A 796 19.60 -34.18 2.40
N LEU A 797 20.28 -35.15 3.02
CA LEU A 797 21.72 -35.33 2.89
C LEU A 797 22.04 -36.49 1.96
N GLU A 798 23.11 -36.32 1.19
CA GLU A 798 23.77 -37.39 0.46
C GLU A 798 24.52 -38.34 1.41
N THR A 799 24.97 -39.49 0.91
CA THR A 799 25.60 -40.57 1.70
C THR A 799 26.75 -40.08 2.59
N GLU A 800 27.65 -39.24 2.08
CA GLU A 800 28.77 -38.72 2.87
C GLU A 800 28.32 -37.75 3.98
N GLY A 801 27.33 -36.90 3.69
CA GLY A 801 26.73 -36.03 4.70
C GLY A 801 26.01 -36.82 5.80
N ARG A 802 25.37 -37.94 5.44
CA ARG A 802 24.73 -38.85 6.41
C ARG A 802 25.75 -39.51 7.33
N LYS A 803 26.91 -39.93 6.83
CA LYS A 803 28.00 -40.47 7.67
C LYS A 803 28.50 -39.45 8.68
N GLN A 804 28.81 -38.23 8.24
CA GLN A 804 29.26 -37.14 9.12
C GLN A 804 28.19 -36.80 10.18
N PHE A 805 26.93 -36.74 9.78
CA PHE A 805 25.84 -36.50 10.72
C PHE A 805 25.67 -37.64 11.72
N HIS A 806 25.83 -38.88 11.29
CA HIS A 806 25.79 -40.05 12.15
C HIS A 806 26.90 -40.02 13.22
N GLU A 807 28.15 -39.70 12.84
CA GLU A 807 29.26 -39.52 13.78
C GLU A 807 28.95 -38.43 14.82
N LYS A 808 28.32 -37.32 14.39
CA LYS A 808 27.88 -36.26 15.31
C LYS A 808 26.82 -36.77 16.28
N LEU A 809 25.82 -37.53 15.83
CA LEU A 809 24.82 -38.14 16.72
C LEU A 809 25.47 -39.10 17.73
N HIS A 810 26.45 -39.89 17.32
CA HIS A 810 27.20 -40.77 18.22
C HIS A 810 27.98 -39.98 19.29
N SER A 811 28.56 -38.84 18.93
CA SER A 811 29.25 -37.95 19.89
C SER A 811 28.27 -37.37 20.93
N ILE A 812 27.06 -37.00 20.50
CA ILE A 812 26.00 -36.46 21.37
C ILE A 812 25.51 -37.56 22.31
N GLN A 813 25.20 -38.74 21.77
CA GLN A 813 24.79 -39.91 22.56
C GLN A 813 25.80 -40.22 23.68
N SER A 814 27.09 -40.23 23.33
CA SER A 814 28.17 -40.52 24.27
C SER A 814 28.27 -39.45 25.37
N ALA A 815 28.05 -38.18 25.03
CA ALA A 815 28.04 -37.08 25.98
C ALA A 815 26.83 -37.11 26.93
N CYS A 816 25.65 -37.51 26.43
CA CYS A 816 24.41 -37.59 27.21
C CYS A 816 24.29 -38.87 28.04
N GLY A 817 25.11 -39.90 27.78
CA GLY A 817 25.02 -41.19 28.47
C GLY A 817 23.82 -42.05 28.04
N ASP A 818 23.26 -41.79 26.85
CA ASP A 818 22.06 -42.46 26.31
C ASP A 818 22.43 -43.71 25.49
N GLY A 819 23.06 -44.71 26.12
CA GLY A 819 23.64 -45.87 25.43
C GLY A 819 22.69 -46.65 24.50
N ASP A 820 21.38 -46.68 24.79
CA ASP A 820 20.37 -47.40 23.99
C ASP A 820 19.67 -46.56 22.91
N ALA A 821 20.03 -45.27 22.77
CA ALA A 821 19.37 -44.38 21.82
C ALA A 821 19.75 -44.68 20.36
N LEU A 822 20.99 -45.06 20.05
CA LEU A 822 21.43 -45.48 18.72
C LEU A 822 21.46 -47.01 18.56
N PRO A 823 21.31 -47.54 17.33
CA PRO A 823 21.39 -48.98 17.07
C PRO A 823 22.81 -49.54 17.36
N PRO A 824 22.94 -50.83 17.69
CA PRO A 824 24.23 -51.49 17.70
C PRO A 824 24.76 -51.55 16.26
N LEU A 825 25.81 -50.79 15.98
CA LEU A 825 26.36 -50.66 14.62
C LEU A 825 27.35 -51.78 14.33
N ASP A 826 27.22 -52.41 13.15
CA ASP A 826 28.18 -53.38 12.63
C ASP A 826 28.91 -52.80 11.40
N GLY A 827 30.23 -52.62 11.49
CA GLY A 827 31.06 -52.15 10.37
C GLY A 827 30.74 -50.70 9.94
N ASP A 828 30.61 -50.47 8.63
CA ASP A 828 30.34 -49.14 8.02
C ASP A 828 28.84 -48.75 8.02
N GLN A 829 28.00 -49.45 8.80
CA GLN A 829 26.58 -49.12 8.90
C GLN A 829 26.35 -47.83 9.67
N THR A 830 25.28 -47.11 9.32
CA THR A 830 24.84 -45.90 10.01
C THR A 830 23.44 -46.09 10.60
N VAL A 831 22.97 -45.10 11.35
CA VAL A 831 21.59 -45.09 11.88
C VAL A 831 20.52 -45.21 10.77
N PHE A 832 20.83 -44.82 9.54
CA PHE A 832 19.89 -44.86 8.40
C PHE A 832 19.62 -46.29 7.88
N GLU A 833 20.43 -47.28 8.27
CA GLU A 833 20.23 -48.71 7.96
C GLU A 833 19.24 -49.40 8.91
N TYR A 834 18.78 -48.71 9.95
CA TYR A 834 17.91 -49.27 10.98
C TYR A 834 16.54 -48.58 11.06
N VAL A 835 15.57 -49.29 11.63
CA VAL A 835 14.22 -48.79 11.95
C VAL A 835 13.78 -49.29 13.33
N PRO A 836 13.10 -48.46 14.14
CA PRO A 836 12.49 -48.92 15.38
C PRO A 836 11.35 -49.93 15.09
N ASN A 837 11.47 -51.15 15.60
CA ASN A 837 10.50 -52.22 15.35
C ASN A 837 9.15 -51.94 16.03
N ARG A 838 8.12 -51.69 15.21
CA ARG A 838 6.75 -51.41 15.68
C ARG A 838 5.98 -52.67 16.09
N GLU A 839 6.38 -53.83 15.58
CA GLU A 839 5.68 -55.10 15.78
C GLU A 839 6.17 -55.85 17.01
N ASP A 840 7.18 -55.31 17.71
CA ASP A 840 7.71 -55.92 18.92
C ASP A 840 6.65 -55.99 20.03
N PRO A 841 6.30 -57.19 20.54
CA PRO A 841 5.30 -57.35 21.59
C PRO A 841 5.63 -56.62 22.88
N SER A 842 6.92 -56.37 23.15
CA SER A 842 7.36 -55.64 24.34
C SER A 842 7.14 -54.13 24.27
N LYS A 843 6.81 -53.61 23.07
CA LYS A 843 6.66 -52.18 22.77
C LYS A 843 7.90 -51.36 23.17
N ALA A 844 9.07 -51.99 23.26
CA ALA A 844 10.34 -51.34 23.56
C ALA A 844 11.00 -50.72 22.32
N TYR A 845 10.42 -50.93 21.13
CA TYR A 845 10.90 -50.40 19.86
C TYR A 845 12.39 -50.73 19.57
N PRO A 846 12.81 -52.01 19.67
CA PRO A 846 14.18 -52.38 19.41
C PRO A 846 14.58 -52.04 17.97
N TRP A 847 15.85 -51.72 17.77
CA TRP A 847 16.38 -51.40 16.45
C TRP A 847 16.38 -52.65 15.56
N LEU A 848 15.79 -52.54 14.37
CA LEU A 848 15.73 -53.60 13.35
C LEU A 848 16.49 -53.13 12.11
N LEU A 849 17.40 -53.96 11.60
CA LEU A 849 18.09 -53.70 10.34
C LEU A 849 17.12 -53.81 9.15
N TRP A 850 17.08 -52.80 8.28
CA TRP A 850 16.24 -52.82 7.08
C TRP A 850 16.59 -53.99 6.16
N LYS A 851 15.57 -54.70 5.67
CA LYS A 851 15.72 -55.76 4.66
C LYS A 851 14.67 -55.56 3.56
N PRO A 852 15.06 -55.51 2.27
CA PRO A 852 14.09 -55.41 1.18
C PRO A 852 13.27 -56.70 1.08
N GLU A 853 12.01 -56.57 0.66
CA GLU A 853 11.19 -57.74 0.35
C GLU A 853 11.80 -58.55 -0.80
N VAL A 854 11.69 -59.87 -0.72
CA VAL A 854 12.19 -60.76 -1.77
C VAL A 854 11.31 -60.61 -3.01
N TRP A 855 11.82 -59.90 -4.02
CA TRP A 855 11.11 -59.67 -5.27
C TRP A 855 10.88 -60.99 -6.03
N LYS A 856 9.64 -61.19 -6.49
CA LYS A 856 9.28 -62.30 -7.38
C LYS A 856 8.61 -61.73 -8.64
N PRO A 857 8.98 -62.18 -9.84
CA PRO A 857 8.40 -61.65 -11.07
C PRO A 857 6.89 -61.95 -11.13
N PRO A 858 6.04 -60.95 -11.44
CA PRO A 858 4.61 -61.17 -11.61
C PRO A 858 4.32 -62.06 -12.84
N LYS A 859 3.25 -62.86 -12.78
CA LYS A 859 2.86 -63.79 -13.85
C LYS A 859 2.52 -63.10 -15.19
N LYS A 860 2.21 -61.79 -15.17
CA LYS A 860 2.04 -60.93 -16.35
C LYS A 860 2.87 -59.67 -16.13
N LEU A 861 3.80 -59.40 -17.05
CA LEU A 861 4.69 -58.23 -16.99
C LEU A 861 4.02 -57.05 -17.68
N ASN A 862 3.67 -56.02 -16.91
CA ASN A 862 3.40 -54.69 -17.42
C ASN A 862 4.58 -53.79 -17.06
N PHE A 863 5.41 -53.45 -18.05
CA PHE A 863 6.65 -52.70 -17.82
C PHE A 863 6.41 -51.32 -17.17
N SER A 864 5.25 -50.69 -17.41
CA SER A 864 4.94 -49.38 -16.84
C SER A 864 4.57 -49.43 -15.34
N SER A 865 4.25 -50.60 -14.80
CA SER A 865 3.87 -50.83 -13.40
C SER A 865 4.83 -51.76 -12.66
N LEU A 866 6.02 -52.01 -13.23
CA LEU A 866 7.01 -52.90 -12.63
C LEU A 866 7.83 -52.12 -11.60
N LEU A 867 7.61 -52.41 -10.32
CA LEU A 867 8.39 -51.89 -9.21
C LEU A 867 9.22 -53.02 -8.61
N ILE A 868 10.53 -52.79 -8.47
CA ILE A 868 11.45 -53.70 -7.79
C ILE A 868 11.70 -53.10 -6.40
N PRO A 869 11.33 -53.79 -5.30
CA PRO A 869 11.55 -53.31 -3.95
C PRO A 869 13.06 -53.22 -3.70
N THR A 870 13.57 -52.00 -3.69
CA THR A 870 14.92 -51.68 -3.21
C THR A 870 14.86 -51.28 -1.74
N LEU A 871 16.02 -51.28 -1.07
CA LEU A 871 16.13 -50.80 0.31
C LEU A 871 15.54 -49.38 0.47
N ASP A 872 15.83 -48.49 -0.49
CA ASP A 872 15.33 -47.13 -0.48
C ASP A 872 13.83 -47.05 -0.77
N SER A 873 13.29 -47.96 -1.58
CA SER A 873 11.84 -48.09 -1.80
C SER A 873 11.12 -48.46 -0.50
N CYS A 874 11.63 -49.45 0.23
CA CYS A 874 11.05 -49.87 1.51
C CYS A 874 11.11 -48.76 2.57
N ARG A 875 12.24 -48.04 2.65
CA ARG A 875 12.40 -46.87 3.55
C ARG A 875 11.40 -45.76 3.20
N ALA A 876 11.28 -45.42 1.91
CA ALA A 876 10.36 -44.40 1.44
C ALA A 876 8.89 -44.77 1.69
N GLU A 877 8.51 -46.00 1.37
CA GLU A 877 7.15 -46.52 1.59
C GLU A 877 6.79 -46.49 3.09
N PHE A 878 7.71 -46.91 3.96
CA PHE A 878 7.50 -46.81 5.40
C PHE A 878 7.25 -45.37 5.83
N MET A 879 8.07 -44.41 5.40
CA MET A 879 7.89 -43.00 5.76
C MET A 879 6.57 -42.42 5.25
N ILE A 880 6.20 -42.74 4.01
CA ILE A 880 4.95 -42.28 3.41
C ILE A 880 3.76 -42.85 4.17
N ASN A 881 3.76 -44.16 4.44
CA ASN A 881 2.67 -44.84 5.15
C ASN A 881 2.45 -44.31 6.56
N ILE A 882 3.51 -43.88 7.26
CA ILE A 882 3.38 -43.40 8.63
C ILE A 882 2.87 -41.96 8.65
N ILE A 883 3.32 -41.13 7.71
CA ILE A 883 2.91 -39.73 7.60
C ILE A 883 1.48 -39.63 7.04
N SER A 884 1.10 -40.48 6.10
CA SER A 884 -0.24 -40.47 5.49
C SER A 884 -1.36 -40.71 6.51
N ASN A 885 -1.06 -41.41 7.61
CA ASN A 885 -2.00 -41.73 8.69
C ASN A 885 -2.17 -40.60 9.72
N LEU A 886 -1.47 -39.47 9.58
CA LEU A 886 -1.63 -38.32 10.46
C LEU A 886 -2.83 -37.47 10.08
N ASP A 887 -3.52 -36.91 11.07
CA ASP A 887 -4.51 -35.86 10.83
C ASP A 887 -3.83 -34.53 10.46
N ARG A 888 -4.41 -33.84 9.46
CA ARG A 888 -3.94 -32.50 9.07
C ARG A 888 -4.27 -31.49 10.18
N SER A 889 -3.26 -30.80 10.65
CA SER A 889 -3.38 -29.72 11.64
C SER A 889 -2.59 -28.51 11.18
N ARG A 890 -3.02 -27.30 11.57
CA ARG A 890 -2.30 -26.05 11.27
C ARG A 890 -1.40 -25.60 12.42
N ALA A 891 -1.74 -25.92 13.67
CA ALA A 891 -1.02 -25.44 14.84
C ALA A 891 -0.96 -26.53 15.92
N PRO A 892 0.21 -27.14 16.18
CA PRO A 892 1.39 -27.18 15.31
C PRO A 892 1.05 -27.83 13.95
N PRO A 893 1.80 -27.51 12.89
CA PRO A 893 1.49 -27.96 11.55
C PRO A 893 1.78 -29.47 11.36
N ASN A 894 0.76 -30.22 10.97
CA ASN A 894 0.87 -31.64 10.58
C ASN A 894 0.45 -31.80 9.12
N PHE A 895 1.26 -32.52 8.33
CA PHE A 895 1.02 -32.73 6.91
C PHE A 895 0.85 -34.22 6.59
N GLN A 896 0.00 -34.53 5.61
CA GLN A 896 -0.19 -35.89 5.06
C GLN A 896 0.61 -36.14 3.78
N SER A 897 1.39 -35.15 3.34
CA SER A 897 2.14 -35.19 2.07
C SER A 897 3.63 -35.31 2.33
N ALA A 898 4.32 -36.09 1.52
CA ALA A 898 5.77 -36.22 1.51
C ALA A 898 6.34 -35.81 0.14
N LEU A 899 7.43 -35.05 0.14
CA LEU A 899 8.18 -34.70 -1.07
C LEU A 899 9.40 -35.64 -1.18
N MET A 900 9.48 -36.39 -2.27
CA MET A 900 10.62 -37.26 -2.56
C MET A 900 11.53 -36.58 -3.58
N VAL A 901 12.79 -36.37 -3.22
CA VAL A 901 13.80 -35.77 -4.10
C VAL A 901 14.66 -36.90 -4.68
N GLY A 902 14.65 -37.08 -6.01
CA GLY A 902 15.62 -37.97 -6.70
C GLY A 902 15.11 -39.20 -7.45
N ALA A 903 13.81 -39.45 -7.63
CA ALA A 903 13.39 -40.56 -8.52
C ALA A 903 11.99 -40.42 -9.15
N SER A 904 11.92 -40.62 -10.47
CA SER A 904 10.72 -40.85 -11.27
C SER A 904 10.21 -42.30 -11.26
N GLY A 905 10.94 -43.21 -10.60
CA GLY A 905 10.68 -44.66 -10.63
C GLY A 905 10.01 -45.27 -9.39
N LEU A 906 9.65 -44.49 -8.36
CA LEU A 906 9.16 -45.02 -7.07
C LEU A 906 7.64 -45.15 -6.97
N PHE A 907 6.85 -44.38 -7.74
CA PHE A 907 5.38 -44.38 -7.62
C PHE A 907 4.70 -44.23 -8.99
N THR A 908 4.55 -45.34 -9.71
CA THR A 908 3.53 -45.48 -10.76
C THR A 908 2.58 -46.60 -10.38
N GLY A 909 1.77 -46.39 -9.34
CA GLY A 909 0.77 -47.39 -8.98
C GLY A 909 0.15 -47.29 -7.59
N ARG A 910 -0.42 -46.14 -7.23
CA ARG A 910 -1.61 -46.04 -6.36
C ARG A 910 -2.09 -44.59 -6.37
N GLU A 911 -2.99 -44.30 -7.31
CA GLU A 911 -3.86 -43.14 -7.21
C GLU A 911 -4.76 -43.34 -5.99
N THR A 912 -4.52 -42.57 -4.94
CA THR A 912 -5.55 -42.15 -3.99
C THR A 912 -5.40 -40.66 -3.82
N LEU A 913 -6.19 -39.93 -4.62
CA LEU A 913 -6.57 -38.54 -4.37
C LEU A 913 -7.55 -38.47 -3.19
#